data_AF-A0A7J9VM78-F1
#
_entry.id   AF-A0A7J9VM78-F1
#
_cell.length_a   1.000
_cell.length_b   1.000
_cell.length_c   1.000
_cell.angle_alpha   90.00
_cell.angle_beta   90.00
_cell.angle_gamma   90.00
#
_symmetry.space_group_name_H-M   'P 1'
#
loop_
_entity.id
_entity.type
_entity.pdbx_description
1 polymer ?
#
loop_
_entity_poly.entity_id
_entity_poly.type
_entity_poly.pdbx_seq_one_letter_code
_entity_poly.pdbx_strand_id
1 'polypeptide(L)'
;MSSSPTVQTSTTGSSTNSPSPRDAAHRAGLIACGALARPAEDIIARRGWPVAVHPLPPLLHNRPERIAAEVEALARRLDGRYTTLAVAYADCGTYGALDEVCDRLGIRRLPGLHCYDVYGGAERLRRFFDEEPGTYVFTDFLVRSFDRTVRAELGLDRFPELRDAYFGNYRRVVWLAQRPDRELRALARRAAGLMNLPLLVVEVGDAGLERALAVLLDLGAKEGGRSPGRVRGERPFLTATRALERLRQTMAGIRRLLIANRGEIAVRVARAARDLGIETVAVHSTADETCRHTAVADRSVCIGPPAAAGSYLRRDVLVQVAESTGCDAVHPGYGFLAEDAEFARQVDDAGLVWVGPAADSIRRMGDKAAARVAAMEAGVPVVPGSDGVLTDDEEALVFGRQHGFPLLLKASAGGGGKGMRVVNDERELPAVLSLARQEAAGAFGDDRMYVERYLPRVRHVEVQVLGDAAGRVSALGERDCSIQRRHQKVVEEAPAPNLPDTTRAEMADAAVRLAKAVGYLNAGTVEFLFDVDTGDYYFIEMNTRIQVEHPVTEEITGTDLVGWQLRIASGEDLDLPENVRASAHAMEFRITAEDPARDFAPSPGRLTVFDIPSGPGVRCDTHCYPGYVVPPFYDSLLAKLVVRGGDRAEVVRRARRALGELRVEGIPTNARFHRWLLKQPEFVAGTHTTGYLTELIGETDGLREETASWRRRPRPRARASAAASARSRRPG
;
A
#
# COMPACT_ATOMS: atom_id res chain seq x y z
N MET A 1 -9.20 19.91 -61.49
CA MET A 1 -8.92 18.80 -62.42
C MET A 1 -7.42 18.77 -62.62
N SER A 2 -6.71 18.09 -61.72
CA SER A 2 -6.16 16.74 -61.92
C SER A 2 -4.75 16.77 -62.51
N SER A 3 -3.75 16.84 -61.64
CA SER A 3 -2.37 16.45 -61.95
C SER A 3 -1.63 16.12 -60.67
N SER A 4 -1.74 14.85 -60.28
CA SER A 4 -0.84 14.16 -59.36
C SER A 4 0.58 14.10 -59.94
N PRO A 5 1.59 13.96 -59.07
CA PRO A 5 2.64 12.99 -59.35
C PRO A 5 2.70 11.92 -58.25
N THR A 6 2.58 10.71 -58.75
CA THR A 6 2.72 9.41 -58.12
C THR A 6 4.10 9.27 -57.46
N VAL A 7 4.13 8.97 -56.17
CA VAL A 7 5.32 8.49 -55.46
C VAL A 7 5.56 7.04 -55.86
N GLN A 8 6.69 6.76 -56.49
CA GLN A 8 7.16 5.40 -56.76
C GLN A 8 7.61 4.74 -55.47
N THR A 9 6.97 3.62 -55.16
CA THR A 9 7.46 2.57 -54.27
C THR A 9 8.56 1.78 -54.97
N SER A 10 9.76 1.74 -54.39
CA SER A 10 10.73 0.67 -54.66
C SER A 10 11.33 0.17 -53.35
N THR A 11 10.89 -1.02 -52.97
CA THR A 11 11.53 -1.93 -52.04
C THR A 11 12.94 -2.31 -52.51
N THR A 12 13.96 -2.08 -51.68
CA THR A 12 15.17 -2.89 -51.61
C THR A 12 15.58 -3.08 -50.15
N GLY A 13 15.87 -4.33 -49.80
CA GLY A 13 15.99 -4.82 -48.43
C GLY A 13 17.10 -4.17 -47.62
N SER A 14 16.80 -3.93 -46.34
CA SER A 14 17.79 -3.67 -45.30
C SER A 14 18.52 -4.98 -44.99
N SER A 15 19.67 -5.14 -45.64
CA SER A 15 20.68 -6.13 -45.31
C SER A 15 21.14 -6.00 -43.85
N THR A 16 21.21 -7.15 -43.18
CA THR A 16 21.97 -7.40 -41.97
C THR A 16 23.38 -6.84 -42.09
N ASN A 17 23.68 -5.72 -41.43
CA ASN A 17 25.03 -5.16 -41.41
C ASN A 17 25.85 -5.73 -40.25
N SER A 18 26.77 -6.60 -40.64
CA SER A 18 28.02 -6.93 -39.95
C SER A 18 28.79 -5.67 -39.51
N PRO A 19 29.62 -5.76 -38.45
CA PRO A 19 30.23 -4.59 -37.81
C PRO A 19 31.23 -3.85 -38.72
N SER A 20 31.25 -2.51 -38.61
CA SER A 20 32.16 -1.65 -39.36
C SER A 20 33.58 -1.67 -38.75
N PRO A 21 34.64 -1.31 -39.51
CA PRO A 21 36.03 -1.41 -39.06
C PRO A 21 36.40 -0.52 -37.85
N ARG A 22 35.53 0.42 -37.44
CA ARG A 22 35.75 1.26 -36.25
C ARG A 22 35.41 0.57 -34.92
N ASP A 23 34.53 -0.44 -34.93
CA ASP A 23 34.09 -1.12 -33.71
C ASP A 23 35.14 -2.09 -33.15
N ALA A 24 36.09 -2.54 -33.99
CA ALA A 24 37.14 -3.49 -33.60
C ALA A 24 38.23 -2.90 -32.66
N ALA A 25 38.25 -1.58 -32.46
CA ALA A 25 39.26 -0.90 -31.61
C ALA A 25 38.91 -0.86 -30.12
N HIS A 26 37.63 -1.05 -29.76
CA HIS A 26 37.16 -0.92 -28.37
C HIS A 26 36.88 -2.30 -27.78
N ARG A 27 37.52 -2.62 -26.64
CA ARG A 27 37.30 -3.89 -25.94
C ARG A 27 36.10 -3.82 -24.99
N ALA A 28 35.73 -2.63 -24.53
CA ALA A 28 34.60 -2.44 -23.62
C ALA A 28 33.61 -1.38 -24.11
N GLY A 29 32.33 -1.58 -23.79
CA GLY A 29 31.26 -0.61 -23.96
C GLY A 29 30.81 -0.04 -22.61
N LEU A 30 30.50 1.25 -22.57
CA LEU A 30 29.97 1.94 -21.39
C LEU A 30 28.66 2.64 -21.73
N ILE A 31 27.53 2.14 -21.21
CA ILE A 31 26.25 2.85 -21.26
C ILE A 31 26.30 3.93 -20.18
N ALA A 32 26.33 5.20 -20.54
CA ALA A 32 26.49 6.29 -19.59
C ALA A 32 25.21 7.12 -19.47
N CYS A 33 24.83 7.50 -18.26
CA CYS A 33 23.77 8.49 -18.08
C CYS A 33 24.13 9.80 -18.79
N GLY A 34 23.13 10.55 -19.23
CA GLY A 34 23.36 11.79 -19.99
C GLY A 34 24.17 12.84 -19.24
N ALA A 35 24.20 12.79 -17.90
CA ALA A 35 25.00 13.68 -17.07
C ALA A 35 26.48 13.27 -16.94
N LEU A 36 26.79 11.97 -17.07
CA LEU A 36 28.15 11.42 -16.91
C LEU A 36 28.82 11.10 -18.25
N ALA A 37 28.08 11.00 -19.35
CA ALA A 37 28.63 10.57 -20.64
C ALA A 37 29.81 11.42 -21.10
N ARG A 38 29.66 12.75 -21.15
CA ARG A 38 30.74 13.64 -21.61
C ARG A 38 31.95 13.65 -20.66
N PRO A 39 31.77 13.79 -19.33
CA PRO A 39 32.88 13.62 -18.39
C PRO A 39 33.59 12.27 -18.53
N ALA A 40 32.85 11.17 -18.76
CA ALA A 40 33.43 9.86 -18.96
C ALA A 40 34.26 9.79 -20.26
N GLU A 41 33.75 10.33 -21.37
CA GLU A 41 34.50 10.44 -22.64
C GLU A 41 35.82 11.19 -22.46
N ASP A 42 35.80 12.35 -21.79
CA ASP A 42 36.99 13.16 -21.56
C ASP A 42 38.04 12.41 -20.70
N ILE A 43 37.58 11.63 -19.72
CA ILE A 43 38.44 10.79 -18.87
C ILE A 43 39.02 9.63 -19.68
N ILE A 44 38.17 8.90 -20.42
CA ILE A 44 38.56 7.75 -21.26
C ILE A 44 39.59 8.18 -22.30
N ALA A 45 39.37 9.31 -22.98
CA ALA A 45 40.29 9.87 -23.96
C ALA A 45 41.62 10.28 -23.32
N ARG A 46 41.58 10.96 -22.17
CA ARG A 46 42.79 11.36 -21.42
C ARG A 46 43.61 10.17 -20.93
N ARG A 47 42.94 9.06 -20.57
CA ARG A 47 43.59 7.83 -20.09
C ARG A 47 43.93 6.83 -21.19
N GLY A 48 43.49 7.07 -22.42
CA GLY A 48 43.70 6.17 -23.56
C GLY A 48 42.99 4.82 -23.39
N TRP A 49 41.87 4.77 -22.66
CA TRP A 49 41.15 3.52 -22.43
C TRP A 49 40.38 3.09 -23.69
N PRO A 50 40.47 1.81 -24.12
CA PRO A 50 39.79 1.33 -25.33
C PRO A 50 38.30 1.05 -25.06
N VAL A 51 37.55 2.10 -24.69
CA VAL A 51 36.15 2.03 -24.24
C VAL A 51 35.28 2.90 -25.13
N ALA A 52 34.20 2.34 -25.67
CA ALA A 52 33.18 3.08 -26.39
C ALA A 52 32.07 3.55 -25.45
N VAL A 53 31.79 4.85 -25.41
CA VAL A 53 30.72 5.43 -24.58
C VAL A 53 29.41 5.52 -25.38
N HIS A 54 28.33 5.02 -24.81
CA HIS A 54 26.99 5.05 -25.37
C HIS A 54 26.09 5.90 -24.46
N PRO A 55 25.86 7.18 -24.81
CA PRO A 55 25.09 8.09 -23.95
C PRO A 55 23.60 7.78 -24.00
N LEU A 56 22.96 7.83 -22.83
CA LEU A 56 21.50 7.89 -22.71
C LEU A 56 21.00 9.35 -22.66
N PRO A 57 19.74 9.61 -23.06
CA PRO A 57 19.17 10.96 -22.99
C PRO A 57 19.21 11.52 -21.56
N PRO A 58 19.70 12.76 -21.36
CA PRO A 58 19.75 13.35 -20.02
C PRO A 58 18.38 13.58 -19.38
N LEU A 59 17.32 13.71 -20.20
CA LEU A 59 15.94 13.89 -19.73
C LEU A 59 15.38 12.66 -19.00
N LEU A 60 16.04 11.50 -19.09
CA LEU A 60 15.62 10.32 -18.33
C LEU A 60 15.71 10.54 -16.81
N HIS A 61 16.52 11.48 -16.32
CA HIS A 61 16.52 11.84 -14.90
C HIS A 61 15.20 12.46 -14.43
N ASN A 62 14.37 12.97 -15.33
CA ASN A 62 13.02 13.46 -15.03
C ASN A 62 11.95 12.36 -15.18
N ARG A 63 12.35 11.17 -15.65
CA ARG A 63 11.50 9.99 -15.87
C ARG A 63 12.20 8.73 -15.36
N PRO A 64 12.49 8.61 -14.04
CA PRO A 64 13.24 7.48 -13.50
C PRO A 64 12.64 6.12 -13.84
N GLU A 65 11.31 6.04 -13.94
CA GLU A 65 10.55 4.85 -14.32
C GLU A 65 10.92 4.29 -15.70
N ARG A 66 11.55 5.10 -16.56
CA ARG A 66 11.97 4.70 -17.91
C ARG A 66 13.44 4.28 -17.99
N ILE A 67 14.26 4.59 -16.99
CA ILE A 67 15.72 4.40 -17.05
C ILE A 67 16.05 2.92 -17.28
N ALA A 68 15.48 2.01 -16.48
CA ALA A 68 15.76 0.58 -16.56
C ALA A 68 15.43 0.00 -17.94
N ALA A 69 14.25 0.34 -18.49
CA ALA A 69 13.82 -0.13 -19.81
C ALA A 69 14.71 0.40 -20.94
N GLU A 70 15.14 1.67 -20.88
CA GLU A 70 16.01 2.27 -21.90
C GLU A 70 17.44 1.73 -21.82
N VAL A 71 17.95 1.47 -20.60
CA VAL A 71 19.23 0.78 -20.40
C VAL A 71 19.16 -0.64 -20.95
N GLU A 72 18.09 -1.39 -20.66
CA GLU A 72 17.91 -2.75 -21.18
C GLU A 72 17.84 -2.76 -22.71
N ALA A 73 17.06 -1.87 -23.31
CA ALA A 73 16.93 -1.77 -24.76
C ALA A 73 18.27 -1.45 -25.42
N LEU A 74 19.05 -0.53 -24.84
CA LEU A 74 20.38 -0.22 -25.34
C LEU A 74 21.37 -1.37 -25.12
N ALA A 75 21.37 -2.01 -23.96
CA ALA A 75 22.23 -3.15 -23.66
C ALA A 75 21.99 -4.30 -24.63
N ARG A 76 20.72 -4.65 -24.90
CA ARG A 76 20.36 -5.68 -25.90
C ARG A 76 20.82 -5.34 -27.31
N ARG A 77 20.79 -4.06 -27.72
CA ARG A 77 21.31 -3.64 -29.04
C ARG A 77 22.82 -3.74 -29.15
N LEU A 78 23.52 -3.65 -28.02
CA LEU A 78 24.98 -3.72 -27.92
C LEU A 78 25.48 -5.13 -27.56
N ASP A 79 24.57 -6.08 -27.37
CA ASP A 79 24.90 -7.45 -27.02
C ASP A 79 25.82 -8.08 -28.07
N GLY A 80 26.84 -8.81 -27.61
CA GLY A 80 27.89 -9.40 -28.46
C GLY A 80 28.85 -8.41 -29.14
N ARG A 81 28.67 -7.09 -29.02
CA ARG A 81 29.58 -6.09 -29.66
C ARG A 81 30.86 -5.80 -28.88
N TYR A 82 30.86 -6.06 -27.57
CA TYR A 82 31.99 -5.75 -26.68
C TYR A 82 32.31 -6.95 -25.78
N THR A 83 33.58 -7.10 -25.39
CA THR A 83 33.96 -8.18 -24.43
C THR A 83 33.52 -7.87 -23.01
N THR A 84 33.26 -6.59 -22.71
CA THR A 84 32.73 -6.14 -21.43
C THR A 84 31.78 -4.98 -21.68
N LEU A 85 30.55 -5.09 -21.16
CA LEU A 85 29.58 -4.00 -21.17
C LEU A 85 29.35 -3.57 -19.71
N ALA A 86 29.34 -2.27 -19.46
CA ALA A 86 29.06 -1.71 -18.13
C ALA A 86 28.15 -0.49 -18.21
N VAL A 87 27.50 -0.15 -17.10
CA VAL A 87 26.53 0.94 -17.01
C VAL A 87 27.03 2.01 -16.02
N ALA A 88 27.46 3.17 -16.53
CA ALA A 88 27.74 4.37 -15.75
C ALA A 88 26.44 5.14 -15.46
N TYR A 89 25.55 4.50 -14.70
CA TYR A 89 24.29 5.02 -14.22
C TYR A 89 24.06 4.46 -12.80
N ALA A 90 23.97 5.35 -11.81
CA ALA A 90 23.58 4.99 -10.44
C ALA A 90 22.06 4.72 -10.38
N ASP A 91 21.49 4.45 -9.20
CA ASP A 91 20.06 4.15 -9.12
C ASP A 91 19.18 5.31 -9.64
N CYS A 92 19.47 6.53 -9.22
CA CYS A 92 18.80 7.77 -9.65
C CYS A 92 17.26 7.71 -9.61
N GLY A 93 16.68 7.04 -8.62
CA GLY A 93 15.22 6.93 -8.45
C GLY A 93 14.61 5.79 -9.26
N THR A 94 15.42 4.81 -9.67
CA THR A 94 14.91 3.55 -10.23
C THR A 94 14.50 2.55 -9.15
N TYR A 95 14.91 2.78 -7.90
CA TYR A 95 14.55 1.95 -6.74
C TYR A 95 14.85 0.47 -6.97
N GLY A 96 16.03 0.16 -7.50
CA GLY A 96 16.47 -1.22 -7.75
C GLY A 96 16.05 -1.80 -9.09
N ALA A 97 15.12 -1.19 -9.83
CA ALA A 97 14.73 -1.70 -11.16
C ALA A 97 15.91 -1.77 -12.15
N LEU A 98 16.87 -0.85 -12.01
CA LEU A 98 18.11 -0.89 -12.80
C LEU A 98 19.07 -2.01 -12.34
N ASP A 99 19.11 -2.32 -11.04
CA ASP A 99 19.86 -3.47 -10.52
C ASP A 99 19.33 -4.77 -11.13
N GLU A 100 18.02 -4.98 -11.12
CA GLU A 100 17.39 -6.19 -11.67
C GLU A 100 17.73 -6.40 -13.15
N VAL A 101 17.69 -5.33 -13.94
CA VAL A 101 18.08 -5.36 -15.36
C VAL A 101 19.56 -5.71 -15.50
N CYS A 102 20.43 -5.06 -14.73
CA CYS A 102 21.87 -5.27 -14.78
C CYS A 102 22.24 -6.69 -14.35
N ASP A 103 21.67 -7.20 -13.25
CA ASP A 103 21.91 -8.54 -12.73
C ASP A 103 21.44 -9.62 -13.71
N ARG A 104 20.23 -9.45 -14.28
CA ARG A 104 19.69 -10.37 -15.29
C ARG A 104 20.53 -10.41 -16.56
N LEU A 105 21.14 -9.30 -16.95
CA LEU A 105 22.01 -9.22 -18.12
C LEU A 105 23.49 -9.51 -17.80
N GLY A 106 23.85 -9.73 -16.53
CA GLY A 106 25.24 -9.93 -16.10
C GLY A 106 26.13 -8.70 -16.31
N ILE A 107 25.55 -7.50 -16.28
CA ILE A 107 26.22 -6.23 -16.55
C ILE A 107 26.49 -5.49 -15.24
N ARG A 108 27.73 -5.07 -15.00
CA ARG A 108 28.04 -4.23 -13.84
C ARG A 108 27.56 -2.80 -14.05
N ARG A 109 27.02 -2.18 -13.00
CA ARG A 109 26.71 -0.75 -12.99
C ARG A 109 27.46 0.02 -11.92
N LEU A 110 27.46 1.34 -12.07
CA LEU A 110 27.95 2.27 -11.06
C LEU A 110 27.09 2.14 -9.78
N PRO A 111 27.70 1.89 -8.61
CA PRO A 111 26.97 1.82 -7.35
C PRO A 111 26.58 3.21 -6.85
N GLY A 112 25.59 3.28 -5.95
CA GLY A 112 25.15 4.53 -5.33
C GLY A 112 23.71 4.91 -5.70
N LEU A 113 23.18 5.87 -4.95
CA LEU A 113 21.81 6.37 -5.10
C LEU A 113 21.74 7.41 -6.22
N HIS A 114 22.79 8.18 -6.43
CA HIS A 114 22.82 9.24 -7.44
C HIS A 114 24.12 9.25 -8.23
N CYS A 115 24.04 9.59 -9.53
CA CYS A 115 25.21 9.64 -10.41
C CYS A 115 26.27 10.65 -9.94
N TYR A 116 25.90 11.66 -9.16
CA TYR A 116 26.84 12.64 -8.62
C TYR A 116 27.62 12.14 -7.39
N ASP A 117 27.26 10.98 -6.82
CA ASP A 117 27.97 10.36 -5.69
C ASP A 117 29.44 10.12 -6.00
N VAL A 118 29.76 9.89 -7.28
CA VAL A 118 31.12 9.69 -7.77
C VAL A 118 32.03 10.92 -7.61
N TYR A 119 31.46 12.12 -7.51
CA TYR A 119 32.24 13.34 -7.37
C TYR A 119 32.41 13.75 -5.91
N GLY A 120 31.31 13.77 -5.16
CA GLY A 120 31.30 14.21 -3.76
C GLY A 120 31.79 13.15 -2.77
N GLY A 121 31.66 11.86 -3.13
CA GLY A 121 31.73 10.75 -2.18
C GLY A 121 30.42 10.66 -1.36
N ALA A 122 29.89 9.44 -1.22
CA ALA A 122 28.59 9.21 -0.58
C ALA A 122 28.52 9.77 0.86
N GLU A 123 29.60 9.66 1.65
CA GLU A 123 29.65 10.14 3.03
C GLU A 123 29.58 11.68 3.13
N ARG A 124 30.27 12.40 2.24
CA ARG A 124 30.23 13.87 2.20
C ARG A 124 28.86 14.38 1.78
N LEU A 125 28.24 13.73 0.80
CA LEU A 125 26.90 14.10 0.34
C LEU A 125 25.85 13.82 1.41
N ARG A 126 25.93 12.65 2.05
CA ARG A 126 25.10 12.33 3.22
C ARG A 126 25.21 13.40 4.29
N ARG A 127 26.43 13.83 4.62
CA ARG A 127 26.66 14.93 5.57
C ARG A 127 26.01 16.24 5.13
N PHE A 128 26.05 16.60 3.84
CA PHE A 128 25.35 17.80 3.36
C PHE A 128 23.82 17.71 3.51
N PHE A 129 23.25 16.53 3.31
CA PHE A 129 21.81 16.30 3.50
C PHE A 129 21.43 16.27 4.99
N ASP A 130 22.27 15.67 5.84
CA ASP A 130 22.06 15.59 7.30
C ASP A 130 22.20 16.96 7.97
N GLU A 131 23.17 17.77 7.57
CA GLU A 131 23.40 19.12 8.12
C GLU A 131 22.27 20.10 7.73
N GLU A 132 21.75 19.99 6.51
CA GLU A 132 20.70 20.88 6.01
C GLU A 132 19.74 20.12 5.06
N PRO A 133 18.68 19.53 5.63
CA PRO A 133 17.62 18.90 4.84
C PRO A 133 17.01 19.88 3.83
N GLY A 134 16.74 19.40 2.61
CA GLY A 134 16.37 20.26 1.49
C GLY A 134 17.58 20.87 0.75
N THR A 135 18.74 20.22 0.80
CA THR A 135 19.88 20.58 -0.05
C THR A 135 19.64 20.10 -1.49
N TYR A 136 19.70 21.00 -2.47
CA TYR A 136 19.67 20.66 -3.89
C TYR A 136 21.10 20.56 -4.45
N VAL A 137 21.43 19.52 -5.22
CA VAL A 137 22.80 19.30 -5.69
C VAL A 137 22.94 19.62 -7.18
N PHE A 138 23.94 20.44 -7.51
CA PHE A 138 24.39 20.69 -8.88
C PHE A 138 25.70 19.96 -9.19
N THR A 139 25.81 19.47 -10.43
CA THR A 139 27.08 19.17 -11.10
C THR A 139 27.31 20.18 -12.22
N ASP A 140 28.50 20.23 -12.82
CA ASP A 140 28.78 21.11 -13.97
C ASP A 140 27.80 20.84 -15.13
N PHE A 141 27.40 19.59 -15.33
CA PHE A 141 26.37 19.23 -16.31
C PHE A 141 25.04 19.93 -16.00
N LEU A 142 24.58 19.85 -14.75
CA LEU A 142 23.30 20.42 -14.36
C LEU A 142 23.35 21.95 -14.40
N VAL A 143 24.46 22.57 -14.00
CA VAL A 143 24.68 24.02 -14.15
C VAL A 143 24.55 24.47 -15.61
N ARG A 144 25.18 23.75 -16.56
CA ARG A 144 25.11 24.09 -17.99
C ARG A 144 23.73 23.85 -18.60
N SER A 145 23.00 22.87 -18.07
CA SER A 145 21.77 22.39 -18.69
C SER A 145 20.49 22.82 -17.96
N PHE A 146 20.59 23.48 -16.81
CA PHE A 146 19.48 23.78 -15.90
C PHE A 146 18.26 24.37 -16.59
N ASP A 147 18.44 25.35 -17.48
CA ASP A 147 17.33 25.97 -18.21
C ASP A 147 16.57 24.95 -19.09
N ARG A 148 17.28 24.00 -19.70
CA ARG A 148 16.70 22.98 -20.58
C ARG A 148 16.18 21.76 -19.81
N THR A 149 16.92 21.25 -18.84
CA THR A 149 16.64 19.96 -18.18
C THR A 149 15.79 20.09 -16.94
N VAL A 150 15.74 21.28 -16.33
CA VAL A 150 14.94 21.53 -15.13
C VAL A 150 13.88 22.58 -15.41
N ARG A 151 14.27 23.79 -15.80
CA ARG A 151 13.32 24.92 -15.90
C ARG A 151 12.26 24.69 -16.98
N ALA A 152 12.65 24.34 -18.20
CA ALA A 152 11.71 24.10 -19.30
C ALA A 152 10.83 22.86 -19.04
N GLU A 153 11.41 21.81 -18.46
CA GLU A 153 10.71 20.54 -18.17
C GLU A 153 9.67 20.70 -17.05
N LEU A 154 9.96 21.52 -16.05
CA LEU A 154 9.00 21.92 -15.02
C LEU A 154 8.03 23.01 -15.50
N GLY A 155 8.17 23.49 -16.75
CA GLY A 155 7.34 24.55 -17.31
C GLY A 155 7.53 25.92 -16.64
N LEU A 156 8.63 26.12 -15.91
CA LEU A 156 8.93 27.36 -15.17
C LEU A 156 9.36 28.53 -16.07
N ASP A 157 9.65 28.25 -17.34
CA ASP A 157 9.78 29.24 -18.39
C ASP A 157 8.42 29.81 -18.82
N ARG A 158 7.35 29.02 -18.72
CA ARG A 158 5.96 29.39 -19.06
C ARG A 158 5.13 29.83 -17.86
N PHE A 159 5.36 29.22 -16.69
CA PHE A 159 4.61 29.40 -15.44
C PHE A 159 5.59 29.66 -14.27
N PRO A 160 6.25 30.83 -14.22
CA PRO A 160 7.24 31.13 -13.18
C PRO A 160 6.68 31.14 -11.76
N GLU A 161 5.37 31.33 -11.58
CA GLU A 161 4.66 31.27 -10.31
C GLU A 161 4.73 29.89 -9.63
N LEU A 162 4.97 28.82 -10.39
CA LEU A 162 5.11 27.47 -9.85
C LEU A 162 6.47 27.22 -9.17
N ARG A 163 7.40 28.19 -9.23
CA ARG A 163 8.74 28.07 -8.63
C ARG A 163 8.67 27.58 -7.18
N ASP A 164 7.84 28.19 -6.35
CA ASP A 164 7.78 27.87 -4.92
C ASP A 164 7.11 26.51 -4.67
N ALA A 165 6.25 26.06 -5.57
CA ALA A 165 5.69 24.71 -5.50
C ALA A 165 6.77 23.64 -5.74
N TYR A 166 7.73 23.90 -6.63
CA TYR A 166 8.82 22.95 -6.92
C TYR A 166 10.02 23.10 -5.99
N PHE A 167 10.39 24.33 -5.63
CA PHE A 167 11.64 24.62 -4.91
C PHE A 167 11.45 25.12 -3.48
N GLY A 168 10.22 25.39 -3.02
CA GLY A 168 9.96 26.00 -1.71
C GLY A 168 10.36 25.15 -0.50
N ASN A 169 10.54 23.85 -0.69
CA ASN A 169 11.03 22.94 0.35
C ASN A 169 12.57 22.82 0.40
N TYR A 170 13.29 23.39 -0.57
CA TYR A 170 14.74 23.41 -0.57
C TYR A 170 15.26 24.61 0.22
N ARG A 171 16.44 24.44 0.82
CA ARG A 171 17.07 25.43 1.70
C ARG A 171 18.34 26.02 1.12
N ARG A 172 19.05 25.25 0.30
CA ARG A 172 20.26 25.68 -0.39
C ARG A 172 20.53 24.87 -1.65
N VAL A 173 21.42 25.38 -2.48
CA VAL A 173 22.04 24.66 -3.59
C VAL A 173 23.51 24.41 -3.25
N VAL A 174 23.95 23.16 -3.37
CA VAL A 174 25.37 22.78 -3.33
C VAL A 174 25.82 22.41 -4.73
N TRP A 175 26.70 23.21 -5.31
CA TRP A 175 27.34 22.88 -6.58
C TRP A 175 28.65 22.15 -6.33
N LEU A 176 28.66 20.86 -6.66
CA LEU A 176 29.86 20.04 -6.79
C LEU A 176 30.54 20.45 -8.11
N ALA A 177 31.54 21.32 -8.03
CA ALA A 177 32.22 21.85 -9.20
C ALA A 177 33.35 20.91 -9.66
N GLN A 178 33.23 20.35 -10.87
CA GLN A 178 34.27 19.49 -11.43
C GLN A 178 35.40 20.36 -12.01
N ARG A 179 35.07 21.39 -12.78
CA ARG A 179 36.03 22.35 -13.37
C ARG A 179 35.43 23.76 -13.32
N PRO A 180 35.41 24.42 -12.15
CA PRO A 180 34.78 25.72 -12.03
C PRO A 180 35.52 26.80 -12.82
N ASP A 181 34.82 27.46 -13.74
CA ASP A 181 35.29 28.65 -14.44
C ASP A 181 34.37 29.87 -14.15
N ARG A 182 34.72 31.03 -14.70
CA ARG A 182 33.95 32.26 -14.49
C ARG A 182 32.54 32.18 -15.06
N GLU A 183 32.36 31.47 -16.17
CA GLU A 183 31.08 31.34 -16.88
C GLU A 183 30.14 30.38 -16.14
N LEU A 184 30.63 29.21 -15.74
CA LEU A 184 29.92 28.24 -14.91
C LEU A 184 29.51 28.83 -13.56
N ARG A 185 30.39 29.61 -12.91
CA ARG A 185 30.04 30.32 -11.67
C ARG A 185 28.89 31.31 -11.89
N ALA A 186 28.82 31.96 -13.05
CA ALA A 186 27.72 32.86 -13.38
C ALA A 186 26.41 32.09 -13.63
N LEU A 187 26.49 30.96 -14.34
CA LEU A 187 25.33 30.08 -14.60
C LEU A 187 24.79 29.45 -13.31
N ALA A 188 25.66 28.94 -12.43
CA ALA A 188 25.24 28.34 -11.17
C ALA A 188 24.54 29.36 -10.27
N ARG A 189 25.05 30.60 -10.19
CA ARG A 189 24.40 31.68 -9.46
C ARG A 189 23.05 32.05 -10.06
N ARG A 190 22.94 32.08 -11.39
CA ARG A 190 21.67 32.34 -12.08
C ARG A 190 20.65 31.25 -11.77
N ALA A 191 21.03 29.98 -11.87
CA ALA A 191 20.16 28.84 -11.59
C ALA A 191 19.71 28.81 -10.11
N ALA A 192 20.63 28.97 -9.16
CA ALA A 192 20.28 29.07 -7.74
C ALA A 192 19.39 30.29 -7.43
N GLY A 193 19.65 31.43 -8.08
CA GLY A 193 18.80 32.62 -7.99
C GLY A 193 17.38 32.41 -8.53
N LEU A 194 17.22 31.67 -9.64
CA LEU A 194 15.91 31.28 -10.16
C LEU A 194 15.13 30.38 -9.18
N MET A 195 15.84 29.57 -8.39
CA MET A 195 15.25 28.74 -7.34
C MET A 195 15.01 29.52 -6.03
N ASN A 196 15.50 30.75 -5.92
CA ASN A 196 15.54 31.55 -4.69
C ASN A 196 16.31 30.88 -3.54
N LEU A 197 17.45 30.25 -3.86
CA LEU A 197 18.25 29.50 -2.89
C LEU A 197 19.69 30.04 -2.80
N PRO A 198 20.31 30.03 -1.61
CA PRO A 198 21.73 30.31 -1.46
C PRO A 198 22.57 29.22 -2.15
N LEU A 199 23.67 29.64 -2.80
CA LEU A 199 24.59 28.74 -3.50
C LEU A 199 25.89 28.54 -2.71
N LEU A 200 26.17 27.29 -2.36
CA LEU A 200 27.47 26.83 -1.88
C LEU A 200 28.24 26.15 -3.01
N VAL A 201 29.51 26.50 -3.20
CA VAL A 201 30.37 25.89 -4.22
C VAL A 201 31.41 25.00 -3.55
N VAL A 202 31.46 23.74 -3.97
CA VAL A 202 32.38 22.73 -3.45
C VAL A 202 33.18 22.16 -4.62
N GLU A 203 34.47 22.46 -4.68
CA GLU A 203 35.34 21.95 -5.75
C GLU A 203 35.70 20.48 -5.49
N VAL A 204 35.39 19.62 -6.46
CA VAL A 204 35.51 18.15 -6.33
C VAL A 204 36.38 17.51 -7.42
N GLY A 205 36.58 18.18 -8.55
CA GLY A 205 37.31 17.59 -9.69
C GLY A 205 36.56 16.41 -10.34
N ASP A 206 37.26 15.68 -11.22
CA ASP A 206 36.73 14.49 -11.91
C ASP A 206 37.40 13.16 -11.45
N ALA A 207 38.34 13.24 -10.49
CA ALA A 207 39.13 12.09 -10.03
C ALA A 207 38.28 10.96 -9.41
N GLY A 208 37.15 11.29 -8.78
CA GLY A 208 36.24 10.29 -8.22
C GLY A 208 35.49 9.50 -9.29
N LEU A 209 34.99 10.17 -10.33
CA LEU A 209 34.42 9.51 -11.51
C LEU A 209 35.47 8.64 -12.21
N GLU A 210 36.71 9.14 -12.33
CA GLU A 210 37.78 8.38 -12.95
C GLU A 210 38.08 7.06 -12.22
N ARG A 211 38.16 7.08 -10.88
CA ARG A 211 38.31 5.85 -10.09
C ARG A 211 37.13 4.91 -10.26
N ALA A 212 35.90 5.45 -10.25
CA ALA A 212 34.70 4.65 -10.41
C ALA A 212 34.66 3.95 -11.78
N LEU A 213 35.05 4.64 -12.86
CA LEU A 213 35.15 4.06 -14.19
C LEU A 213 36.23 2.98 -14.29
N ALA A 214 37.40 3.19 -13.66
CA ALA A 214 38.47 2.19 -13.66
C ALA A 214 38.04 0.88 -12.99
N VAL A 215 37.33 0.96 -11.87
CA VAL A 215 36.77 -0.20 -11.16
C VAL A 215 35.64 -0.86 -11.97
N LEU A 216 34.72 -0.05 -12.49
CA LEU A 216 33.55 -0.52 -13.24
C LEU A 216 33.93 -1.27 -14.51
N LEU A 217 35.02 -0.86 -15.16
CA LEU A 217 35.52 -1.43 -16.41
C LEU A 217 36.66 -2.43 -16.21
N ASP A 218 37.04 -2.72 -14.96
CA ASP A 218 38.13 -3.64 -14.60
C ASP A 218 39.47 -3.33 -15.30
N LEU A 219 39.84 -2.05 -15.36
CA LEU A 219 41.00 -1.58 -16.12
C LEU A 219 42.31 -1.62 -15.28
N GLY A 220 42.44 -2.60 -14.39
CA GLY A 220 43.50 -2.63 -13.36
C GLY A 220 44.06 -4.01 -13.00
N ALA A 221 44.83 -4.64 -13.89
CA ALA A 221 46.05 -5.39 -13.56
C ALA A 221 46.78 -5.87 -14.83
N LYS A 222 47.99 -5.34 -15.11
CA LYS A 222 48.97 -6.03 -15.95
C LYS A 222 50.38 -5.96 -15.35
N GLU A 223 50.95 -7.16 -15.26
CA GLU A 223 52.37 -7.57 -15.25
C GLU A 223 53.24 -7.36 -13.99
N GLY A 224 53.74 -8.49 -13.46
CA GLY A 224 54.94 -8.55 -12.60
C GLY A 224 54.85 -9.58 -11.47
N GLY A 225 55.53 -10.72 -11.64
CA GLY A 225 55.49 -11.85 -10.73
C GLY A 225 55.88 -11.56 -9.27
N ARG A 226 55.06 -12.09 -8.35
CA ARG A 226 55.38 -12.81 -7.12
C ARG A 226 54.08 -12.91 -6.36
N SER A 227 53.66 -14.12 -5.98
CA SER A 227 52.64 -14.26 -4.94
C SER A 227 53.15 -13.63 -3.65
N PRO A 228 52.45 -12.67 -3.02
CA PRO A 228 52.58 -12.45 -1.60
C PRO A 228 51.27 -12.93 -0.95
N GLY A 229 51.44 -13.65 0.15
CA GLY A 229 50.41 -14.46 0.77
C GLY A 229 49.12 -13.71 1.10
N ARG A 230 48.05 -14.52 1.22
CA ARG A 230 46.87 -14.30 2.08
C ARG A 230 46.93 -12.97 2.84
N VAL A 231 46.49 -11.89 2.21
CA VAL A 231 46.00 -10.75 2.95
C VAL A 231 44.60 -11.16 3.40
N ARG A 232 44.50 -11.34 4.72
CA ARG A 232 43.28 -11.55 5.49
C ARG A 232 42.12 -10.78 4.86
N GLY A 233 41.04 -11.50 4.57
CA GLY A 233 39.86 -10.96 3.91
C GLY A 233 39.37 -9.64 4.53
N GLU A 234 39.33 -8.61 3.70
CA GLU A 234 38.37 -7.53 3.89
C GLU A 234 36.99 -8.12 3.62
N ARG A 235 36.29 -8.36 4.73
CA ARG A 235 34.91 -8.85 4.77
C ARG A 235 33.95 -7.81 4.15
N PRO A 236 32.78 -8.26 3.67
CA PRO A 236 31.72 -7.39 3.14
C PRO A 236 31.21 -6.46 4.25
N PHE A 237 31.77 -5.25 4.33
CA PHE A 237 31.49 -4.34 5.44
C PHE A 237 30.19 -3.55 5.28
N LEU A 238 29.66 -3.39 4.05
CA LEU A 238 28.46 -2.57 3.77
C LEU A 238 27.12 -3.29 3.97
N THR A 239 27.07 -4.61 3.76
CA THR A 239 25.89 -5.43 4.14
C THR A 239 25.89 -5.70 5.64
N ALA A 240 27.06 -5.86 6.25
CA ALA A 240 27.21 -6.03 7.68
C ALA A 240 26.80 -4.77 8.48
N THR A 241 27.12 -3.54 8.05
CA THR A 241 26.68 -2.33 8.77
C THR A 241 25.18 -2.11 8.71
N ARG A 242 24.52 -2.32 7.57
CA ARG A 242 23.06 -2.23 7.49
C ARG A 242 22.36 -3.37 8.23
N ALA A 243 22.90 -4.58 8.19
CA ALA A 243 22.39 -5.69 9.01
C ALA A 243 22.65 -5.47 10.51
N LEU A 244 23.78 -4.86 10.89
CA LEU A 244 24.11 -4.48 12.26
C LEU A 244 23.32 -3.26 12.74
N GLU A 245 22.99 -2.30 11.88
CA GLU A 245 22.07 -1.19 12.17
C GLU A 245 20.64 -1.70 12.30
N ARG A 246 20.19 -2.60 11.41
CA ARG A 246 18.91 -3.31 11.56
C ARG A 246 18.89 -4.07 12.87
N LEU A 247 19.88 -4.94 13.14
CA LEU A 247 19.99 -5.67 14.42
C LEU A 247 20.02 -4.71 15.61
N ARG A 248 20.72 -3.57 15.53
CA ARG A 248 20.72 -2.54 16.58
C ARG A 248 19.38 -1.83 16.73
N GLN A 249 18.64 -1.58 15.65
CA GLN A 249 17.30 -0.98 15.65
C GLN A 249 16.24 -1.97 16.16
N THR A 250 16.29 -3.25 15.76
CA THR A 250 15.43 -4.30 16.34
C THR A 250 15.78 -4.52 17.81
N MET A 251 17.05 -4.41 18.21
CA MET A 251 17.44 -4.49 19.62
C MET A 251 17.12 -3.22 20.43
N ALA A 252 16.87 -2.07 19.79
CA ALA A 252 16.58 -0.79 20.46
C ALA A 252 15.09 -0.40 20.43
N GLY A 253 14.25 -1.17 19.76
CA GLY A 253 12.81 -0.91 19.60
C GLY A 253 12.49 0.26 18.65
N ILE A 254 11.25 0.32 18.18
CA ILE A 254 10.77 1.43 17.35
C ILE A 254 10.71 2.69 18.23
N ARG A 255 11.38 3.78 17.84
CA ARG A 255 11.32 5.06 18.58
C ARG A 255 10.35 6.03 17.94
N ARG A 256 10.32 6.07 16.60
CA ARG A 256 9.39 6.91 15.84
C ARG A 256 8.71 6.14 14.71
N LEU A 257 7.39 6.28 14.62
CA LEU A 257 6.53 5.55 13.69
C LEU A 257 5.81 6.51 12.74
N LEU A 258 5.97 6.30 11.42
CA LEU A 258 5.08 6.89 10.43
C LEU A 258 3.77 6.07 10.37
N ILE A 259 2.63 6.75 10.46
CA ILE A 259 1.33 6.14 10.24
C ILE A 259 0.90 6.46 8.81
N ALA A 260 1.08 5.50 7.90
CA ALA A 260 0.75 5.64 6.47
C ALA A 260 -0.74 5.39 6.20
N ASN A 261 -1.61 6.04 6.97
CA ASN A 261 -3.06 5.91 6.86
C ASN A 261 -3.77 7.17 7.40
N ARG A 262 -5.10 7.16 7.45
CA ARG A 262 -5.95 8.26 7.91
C ARG A 262 -7.07 7.78 8.82
N GLY A 263 -7.88 8.71 9.29
CA GLY A 263 -9.17 8.40 9.92
C GLY A 263 -9.01 7.63 11.23
N GLU A 264 -9.94 6.71 11.49
CA GLU A 264 -10.02 6.04 12.80
C GLU A 264 -8.79 5.14 13.06
N ILE A 265 -8.33 4.40 12.05
CA ILE A 265 -7.20 3.49 12.21
C ILE A 265 -5.90 4.24 12.50
N ALA A 266 -5.72 5.43 11.92
CA ALA A 266 -4.57 6.26 12.26
C ALA A 266 -4.62 6.76 13.71
N VAL A 267 -5.82 7.09 14.23
CA VAL A 267 -6.01 7.40 15.66
C VAL A 267 -5.72 6.16 16.53
N ARG A 268 -6.19 4.98 16.12
CA ARG A 268 -5.98 3.71 16.84
C ARG A 268 -4.51 3.34 16.96
N VAL A 269 -3.76 3.45 15.86
CA VAL A 269 -2.30 3.21 15.84
C VAL A 269 -1.56 4.24 16.68
N ALA A 270 -1.92 5.53 16.55
CA ALA A 270 -1.26 6.58 17.33
C ALA A 270 -1.44 6.39 18.85
N ARG A 271 -2.61 5.89 19.28
CA ARG A 271 -2.86 5.54 20.70
C ARG A 271 -2.00 4.38 21.18
N ALA A 272 -1.95 3.26 20.45
CA ALA A 272 -1.10 2.13 20.82
C ALA A 272 0.39 2.51 20.85
N ALA A 273 0.86 3.26 19.84
CA ALA A 273 2.22 3.76 19.80
C ALA A 273 2.54 4.63 21.03
N ARG A 274 1.64 5.54 21.40
CA ARG A 274 1.79 6.38 22.60
C ARG A 274 1.86 5.57 23.89
N ASP A 275 1.01 4.56 24.05
CA ASP A 275 1.02 3.69 25.24
C ASP A 275 2.34 2.90 25.37
N LEU A 276 3.01 2.63 24.25
CA LEU A 276 4.34 2.01 24.18
C LEU A 276 5.50 3.03 24.20
N GLY A 277 5.22 4.33 24.33
CA GLY A 277 6.24 5.38 24.35
C GLY A 277 6.89 5.68 22.98
N ILE A 278 6.24 5.31 21.88
CA ILE A 278 6.69 5.50 20.51
C ILE A 278 6.15 6.85 19.99
N GLU A 279 7.03 7.71 19.47
CA GLU A 279 6.64 8.97 18.83
C GLU A 279 5.98 8.71 17.46
N THR A 280 4.98 9.50 17.10
CA THR A 280 4.15 9.25 15.92
C THR A 280 4.16 10.41 14.93
N VAL A 281 4.24 10.07 13.64
CA VAL A 281 4.10 11.00 12.53
C VAL A 281 2.88 10.60 11.71
N ALA A 282 1.83 11.43 11.73
CA ALA A 282 0.66 11.26 10.89
C ALA A 282 0.87 11.87 9.50
N VAL A 283 0.43 11.20 8.45
CA VAL A 283 0.32 11.80 7.12
C VAL A 283 -1.11 12.26 6.85
N HIS A 284 -1.27 13.34 6.10
CA HIS A 284 -2.59 13.79 5.68
C HIS A 284 -2.61 14.41 4.28
N SER A 285 -3.74 14.29 3.58
CA SER A 285 -4.00 15.15 2.42
C SER A 285 -4.40 16.55 2.88
N THR A 286 -4.53 17.49 1.94
CA THR A 286 -5.11 18.80 2.23
C THR A 286 -6.57 18.75 2.70
N ALA A 287 -7.33 17.69 2.36
CA ALA A 287 -8.70 17.53 2.87
C ALA A 287 -8.76 17.01 4.31
N ASP A 288 -7.72 16.32 4.78
CA ASP A 288 -7.64 15.73 6.11
C ASP A 288 -6.81 16.54 7.10
N GLU A 289 -6.42 17.78 6.76
CA GLU A 289 -5.62 18.66 7.63
C GLU A 289 -6.19 18.78 9.04
N THR A 290 -7.52 18.83 9.15
CA THR A 290 -8.25 18.96 10.41
C THR A 290 -8.83 17.64 10.94
N CYS A 291 -8.49 16.51 10.33
CA CYS A 291 -8.92 15.19 10.80
C CYS A 291 -8.27 14.87 12.16
N ARG A 292 -8.97 14.15 13.06
CA ARG A 292 -8.49 13.92 14.43
C ARG A 292 -7.12 13.23 14.50
N HIS A 293 -6.76 12.40 13.52
CA HIS A 293 -5.48 11.69 13.54
C HIS A 293 -4.28 12.64 13.45
N THR A 294 -4.39 13.80 12.79
CA THR A 294 -3.32 14.81 12.75
C THR A 294 -3.08 15.46 14.10
N ALA A 295 -4.12 15.58 14.93
CA ALA A 295 -4.05 16.14 16.28
C ALA A 295 -3.69 15.12 17.37
N VAL A 296 -3.85 13.82 17.10
CA VAL A 296 -3.51 12.75 18.04
C VAL A 296 -2.04 12.33 17.89
N ALA A 297 -1.48 12.39 16.68
CA ALA A 297 -0.06 12.14 16.47
C ALA A 297 0.81 13.28 17.02
N ASP A 298 2.08 13.00 17.28
CA ASP A 298 3.03 14.00 17.80
C ASP A 298 3.45 15.01 16.71
N ARG A 299 3.45 14.55 15.45
CA ARG A 299 3.75 15.36 14.26
C ARG A 299 2.79 15.01 13.14
N SER A 300 2.55 15.95 12.24
CA SER A 300 1.77 15.71 11.02
C SER A 300 2.44 16.30 9.79
N VAL A 301 2.33 15.61 8.65
CA VAL A 301 2.89 16.05 7.36
C VAL A 301 1.83 15.98 6.27
N CYS A 302 1.67 17.07 5.52
CA CYS A 302 0.82 17.10 4.34
C CYS A 302 1.52 16.39 3.17
N ILE A 303 0.86 15.39 2.59
CA ILE A 303 1.42 14.52 1.54
C ILE A 303 0.82 14.74 0.16
N GLY A 304 -0.12 15.68 0.01
CA GLY A 304 -0.66 16.05 -1.29
C GLY A 304 -2.15 16.38 -1.32
N PRO A 305 -2.75 16.42 -2.53
CA PRO A 305 -4.15 16.76 -2.73
C PRO A 305 -5.12 15.69 -2.20
N PRO A 306 -6.43 15.98 -2.13
CA PRO A 306 -7.41 15.07 -1.51
C PRO A 306 -7.53 13.69 -2.17
N ALA A 307 -7.36 13.61 -3.49
CA ALA A 307 -7.45 12.33 -4.19
C ALA A 307 -6.36 11.36 -3.70
N ALA A 308 -6.76 10.15 -3.29
CA ALA A 308 -5.84 9.16 -2.71
C ALA A 308 -4.67 8.81 -3.65
N ALA A 309 -4.90 8.75 -4.96
CA ALA A 309 -3.86 8.52 -5.98
C ALA A 309 -2.75 9.59 -5.97
N GLY A 310 -3.07 10.81 -5.54
CA GLY A 310 -2.11 11.91 -5.40
C GLY A 310 -1.55 12.07 -3.98
N SER A 311 -2.00 11.26 -3.01
CA SER A 311 -1.63 11.37 -1.60
C SER A 311 -1.38 9.99 -0.96
N TYR A 312 -2.39 9.37 -0.33
CA TYR A 312 -2.24 8.14 0.46
C TYR A 312 -1.75 6.91 -0.33
N LEU A 313 -1.78 6.94 -1.66
CA LEU A 313 -1.28 5.86 -2.53
C LEU A 313 0.10 6.18 -3.14
N ARG A 314 0.77 7.25 -2.69
CA ARG A 314 2.11 7.66 -3.17
C ARG A 314 3.20 7.06 -2.29
N ARG A 315 3.61 5.83 -2.63
CA ARG A 315 4.67 5.07 -1.94
C ARG A 315 5.95 5.90 -1.75
N ASP A 316 6.40 6.54 -2.83
CA ASP A 316 7.60 7.39 -2.88
C ASP A 316 7.52 8.56 -1.89
N VAL A 317 6.37 9.23 -1.82
CA VAL A 317 6.14 10.34 -0.89
C VAL A 317 6.13 9.84 0.56
N LEU A 318 5.49 8.71 0.83
CA LEU A 318 5.40 8.16 2.18
C LEU A 318 6.78 7.72 2.72
N VAL A 319 7.60 7.05 1.90
CA VAL A 319 8.98 6.71 2.26
C VAL A 319 9.80 7.98 2.52
N GLN A 320 9.73 8.97 1.61
CA GLN A 320 10.45 10.24 1.78
C GLN A 320 10.04 10.98 3.07
N VAL A 321 8.75 10.95 3.42
CA VAL A 321 8.26 11.54 4.67
C VAL A 321 8.78 10.78 5.88
N ALA A 322 8.78 9.45 5.87
CA ALA A 322 9.37 8.65 6.94
C ALA A 322 10.85 9.01 7.17
N GLU A 323 11.65 9.03 6.11
CA GLU A 323 13.09 9.35 6.18
C GLU A 323 13.33 10.79 6.67
N SER A 324 12.66 11.78 6.05
CA SER A 324 12.86 13.20 6.38
C SER A 324 12.37 13.58 7.78
N THR A 325 11.42 12.82 8.33
CA THR A 325 10.96 12.98 9.70
C THR A 325 11.68 12.07 10.68
N GLY A 326 12.66 11.27 10.25
CA GLY A 326 13.46 10.40 11.10
C GLY A 326 12.66 9.28 11.76
N CYS A 327 11.63 8.77 11.08
CA CYS A 327 10.92 7.56 11.51
C CYS A 327 11.84 6.34 11.39
N ASP A 328 11.64 5.35 12.26
CA ASP A 328 12.30 4.05 12.20
C ASP A 328 11.37 2.98 11.60
N ALA A 329 10.06 3.23 11.57
CA ALA A 329 9.06 2.26 11.14
C ALA A 329 7.87 2.92 10.41
N VAL A 330 7.13 2.12 9.65
CA VAL A 330 5.90 2.51 8.96
C VAL A 330 4.78 1.52 9.33
N HIS A 331 3.69 2.04 9.91
CA HIS A 331 2.47 1.27 10.11
C HIS A 331 1.45 1.63 9.02
N PRO A 332 1.02 0.68 8.18
CA PRO A 332 0.15 0.99 7.05
C PRO A 332 -1.33 0.99 7.42
N GLY A 333 -1.71 0.46 8.59
CA GLY A 333 -3.11 0.34 9.00
C GLY A 333 -3.84 -0.70 8.15
N TYR A 334 -4.99 -0.34 7.60
CA TYR A 334 -5.74 -1.17 6.65
C TYR A 334 -6.19 -0.38 5.42
N GLY A 335 -6.50 -1.06 4.31
CA GLY A 335 -6.77 -0.39 3.04
C GLY A 335 -5.53 0.36 2.51
N PHE A 336 -5.73 1.27 1.55
CA PHE A 336 -4.64 1.98 0.87
C PHE A 336 -3.50 1.04 0.43
N LEU A 337 -2.32 1.17 1.03
CA LEU A 337 -1.12 0.41 0.70
C LEU A 337 -0.81 -0.71 1.71
N ALA A 338 -1.74 -1.06 2.61
CA ALA A 338 -1.50 -2.03 3.68
C ALA A 338 -1.28 -3.48 3.19
N GLU A 339 -1.76 -3.81 1.99
CA GLU A 339 -1.54 -5.10 1.34
C GLU A 339 -0.70 -4.92 0.06
N ASP A 340 0.10 -3.85 0.01
CA ASP A 340 0.97 -3.53 -1.12
C ASP A 340 2.38 -4.08 -0.86
N ALA A 341 2.67 -5.25 -1.43
CA ALA A 341 3.95 -5.93 -1.29
C ALA A 341 5.15 -5.07 -1.76
N GLU A 342 4.92 -4.20 -2.74
CA GLU A 342 5.96 -3.31 -3.26
C GLU A 342 6.24 -2.16 -2.30
N PHE A 343 5.21 -1.60 -1.67
CA PHE A 343 5.40 -0.60 -0.62
C PHE A 343 6.13 -1.17 0.60
N ALA A 344 5.74 -2.37 1.06
CA ALA A 344 6.44 -3.04 2.15
C ALA A 344 7.94 -3.22 1.84
N ARG A 345 8.27 -3.65 0.62
CA ARG A 345 9.65 -3.78 0.13
C ARG A 345 10.39 -2.44 0.10
N GLN A 346 9.76 -1.39 -0.41
CA GLN A 346 10.37 -0.05 -0.45
C GLN A 346 10.67 0.51 0.95
N VAL A 347 9.80 0.24 1.93
CA VAL A 347 10.04 0.57 3.35
C VAL A 347 11.26 -0.20 3.88
N ASP A 348 11.32 -1.52 3.64
CA ASP A 348 12.44 -2.36 4.08
C ASP A 348 13.78 -1.98 3.39
N ASP A 349 13.75 -1.58 2.12
CA ASP A 349 14.91 -1.16 1.33
C ASP A 349 15.44 0.20 1.77
N ALA A 350 14.54 1.10 2.23
CA ALA A 350 14.88 2.36 2.88
C ALA A 350 15.48 2.16 4.30
N GLY A 351 15.53 0.92 4.80
CA GLY A 351 16.05 0.61 6.13
C GLY A 351 15.07 0.96 7.26
N LEU A 352 13.79 1.11 6.94
CA LEU A 352 12.69 1.30 7.88
C LEU A 352 12.05 -0.06 8.19
N VAL A 353 11.40 -0.19 9.36
CA VAL A 353 10.63 -1.38 9.73
C VAL A 353 9.22 -1.29 9.16
N TRP A 354 8.83 -2.26 8.34
CA TRP A 354 7.44 -2.47 7.97
C TRP A 354 6.65 -3.13 9.12
N VAL A 355 5.63 -2.45 9.65
CA VAL A 355 4.75 -3.03 10.69
C VAL A 355 3.64 -3.85 10.03
N GLY A 356 3.99 -5.07 9.64
CA GLY A 356 3.10 -6.01 8.96
C GLY A 356 3.83 -7.29 8.55
N PRO A 357 3.19 -8.18 7.78
CA PRO A 357 3.84 -9.34 7.21
C PRO A 357 4.89 -8.95 6.16
N ALA A 358 5.85 -9.85 5.91
CA ALA A 358 6.88 -9.63 4.89
C ALA A 358 6.27 -9.45 3.49
N ALA A 359 6.94 -8.67 2.65
CA ALA A 359 6.51 -8.38 1.27
C ALA A 359 6.17 -9.64 0.46
N ASP A 360 6.94 -10.72 0.62
CA ASP A 360 6.70 -11.98 -0.09
C ASP A 360 5.44 -12.71 0.43
N SER A 361 5.14 -12.62 1.73
CA SER A 361 3.90 -13.15 2.30
C SER A 361 2.69 -12.35 1.80
N ILE A 362 2.79 -11.02 1.73
CA ILE A 362 1.76 -10.14 1.14
C ILE A 362 1.50 -10.54 -0.30
N ARG A 363 2.55 -10.70 -1.12
CA ARG A 363 2.43 -11.09 -2.53
C ARG A 363 1.79 -12.46 -2.69
N ARG A 364 2.28 -13.46 -1.94
CA ARG A 364 1.80 -14.85 -2.03
C ARG A 364 0.34 -14.97 -1.63
N MET A 365 -0.08 -14.29 -0.56
CA MET A 365 -1.45 -14.39 -0.05
C MET A 365 -2.42 -13.41 -0.72
N GLY A 366 -1.93 -12.33 -1.33
CA GLY A 366 -2.72 -11.42 -2.14
C GLY A 366 -3.08 -11.96 -3.53
N ASP A 367 -2.31 -12.93 -4.04
CA ASP A 367 -2.67 -13.71 -5.22
C ASP A 367 -3.61 -14.86 -4.83
N LYS A 368 -4.85 -14.83 -5.32
CA LYS A 368 -5.88 -15.82 -4.97
C LYS A 368 -5.49 -17.26 -5.34
N ALA A 369 -4.83 -17.46 -6.46
CA ALA A 369 -4.42 -18.79 -6.90
C ALA A 369 -3.27 -19.32 -6.02
N ALA A 370 -2.26 -18.48 -5.78
CA ALA A 370 -1.15 -18.85 -4.91
C ALA A 370 -1.59 -19.06 -3.45
N ALA A 371 -2.50 -18.23 -2.94
CA ALA A 371 -3.11 -18.38 -1.62
C ALA A 371 -3.90 -19.69 -1.50
N ARG A 372 -4.68 -20.04 -2.51
CA ARG A 372 -5.44 -21.31 -2.55
C ARG A 372 -4.49 -22.51 -2.55
N VAL A 373 -3.43 -22.49 -3.36
CA VAL A 373 -2.41 -23.55 -3.36
C VAL A 373 -1.75 -23.66 -1.98
N ALA A 374 -1.37 -22.55 -1.36
CA ALA A 374 -0.79 -22.54 -0.02
C ALA A 374 -1.75 -23.12 1.04
N ALA A 375 -3.05 -22.80 0.95
CA ALA A 375 -4.08 -23.37 1.81
C ALA A 375 -4.19 -24.89 1.65
N MET A 376 -4.23 -25.39 0.40
CA MET A 376 -4.27 -26.83 0.13
C MET A 376 -3.02 -27.56 0.63
N GLU A 377 -1.82 -27.01 0.38
CA GLU A 377 -0.55 -27.53 0.87
C GLU A 377 -0.49 -27.59 2.41
N ALA A 378 -1.11 -26.61 3.08
CA ALA A 378 -1.23 -26.57 4.54
C ALA A 378 -2.35 -27.45 5.12
N GLY A 379 -3.07 -28.21 4.27
CA GLY A 379 -4.20 -29.03 4.69
C GLY A 379 -5.37 -28.21 5.22
N VAL A 380 -5.59 -27.02 4.66
CA VAL A 380 -6.76 -26.18 4.92
C VAL A 380 -7.82 -26.45 3.85
N PRO A 381 -9.07 -26.77 4.22
CA PRO A 381 -10.13 -26.99 3.23
C PRO A 381 -10.34 -25.76 2.36
N VAL A 382 -10.41 -25.94 1.04
CA VAL A 382 -10.76 -24.90 0.05
C VAL A 382 -12.05 -25.29 -0.64
N VAL A 383 -12.78 -24.30 -1.19
CA VAL A 383 -14.00 -24.59 -1.96
C VAL A 383 -13.63 -25.53 -3.12
N PRO A 384 -14.36 -26.66 -3.29
CA PRO A 384 -14.17 -27.52 -4.45
C PRO A 384 -14.36 -26.71 -5.72
N GLY A 385 -13.41 -26.79 -6.65
CA GLY A 385 -13.41 -26.06 -7.90
C GLY A 385 -12.47 -26.70 -8.92
N SER A 386 -12.51 -26.21 -10.16
CA SER A 386 -11.61 -26.67 -11.22
C SER A 386 -10.14 -26.44 -10.85
N ASP A 387 -9.24 -27.23 -11.44
CA ASP A 387 -7.79 -27.11 -11.28
C ASP A 387 -7.25 -25.92 -12.10
N GLY A 388 -7.70 -24.72 -11.72
CA GLY A 388 -7.39 -23.46 -12.40
C GLY A 388 -8.46 -23.06 -13.42
N VAL A 389 -8.02 -22.36 -14.46
CA VAL A 389 -8.87 -21.86 -15.55
C VAL A 389 -9.34 -23.03 -16.41
N LEU A 390 -10.63 -23.05 -16.72
CA LEU A 390 -11.26 -23.99 -17.62
C LEU A 390 -10.60 -23.94 -18.99
N THR A 391 -10.12 -25.09 -19.45
CA THR A 391 -9.52 -25.25 -20.77
C THR A 391 -10.58 -25.34 -21.88
N ASP A 392 -11.74 -25.91 -21.55
CA ASP A 392 -12.92 -25.98 -22.40
C ASP A 392 -14.22 -26.02 -21.56
N ASP A 393 -15.37 -26.06 -22.25
CA ASP A 393 -16.71 -26.07 -21.62
C ASP A 393 -17.06 -27.44 -21.03
N GLU A 394 -16.44 -28.52 -21.52
CA GLU A 394 -16.65 -29.88 -21.02
C GLU A 394 -16.06 -30.05 -19.62
N GLU A 395 -14.95 -29.38 -19.32
CA GLU A 395 -14.35 -29.39 -17.99
C GLU A 395 -15.32 -28.90 -16.90
N ALA A 396 -16.08 -27.83 -17.16
CA ALA A 396 -17.09 -27.33 -16.23
C ALA A 396 -18.27 -28.31 -16.08
N LEU A 397 -18.62 -29.01 -17.16
CA LEU A 397 -19.71 -29.97 -17.19
C LEU A 397 -19.36 -31.25 -16.43
N VAL A 398 -18.13 -31.75 -16.62
CA VAL A 398 -17.56 -32.87 -15.86
C VAL A 398 -17.50 -32.52 -14.37
N PHE A 399 -17.02 -31.32 -14.03
CA PHE A 399 -17.02 -30.83 -12.66
C PHE A 399 -18.43 -30.84 -12.05
N GLY A 400 -19.42 -30.30 -12.76
CA GLY A 400 -20.82 -30.29 -12.33
C GLY A 400 -21.40 -31.69 -12.08
N ARG A 401 -21.08 -32.65 -12.94
CA ARG A 401 -21.51 -34.06 -12.76
C ARG A 401 -20.83 -34.74 -11.57
N GLN A 402 -19.60 -34.37 -11.25
CA GLN A 402 -18.83 -34.95 -10.14
C GLN A 402 -19.21 -34.34 -8.78
N HIS A 403 -19.38 -33.02 -8.73
CA HIS A 403 -19.57 -32.26 -7.48
C HIS A 403 -21.02 -31.82 -7.23
N GLY A 404 -21.90 -31.99 -8.22
CA GLY A 404 -23.28 -31.56 -8.17
C GLY A 404 -23.47 -30.07 -8.46
N PHE A 405 -24.70 -29.72 -8.84
CA PHE A 405 -25.16 -28.34 -9.00
C PHE A 405 -25.89 -27.87 -7.72
N PRO A 406 -25.95 -26.56 -7.43
CA PRO A 406 -25.49 -25.43 -8.24
C PRO A 406 -23.95 -25.22 -8.23
N LEU A 407 -23.45 -24.64 -9.33
CA LEU A 407 -22.06 -24.21 -9.54
C LEU A 407 -21.96 -22.69 -9.57
N LEU A 408 -20.77 -22.18 -9.28
CA LEU A 408 -20.42 -20.77 -9.38
C LEU A 408 -19.30 -20.61 -10.41
N LEU A 409 -19.62 -19.97 -11.53
CA LEU A 409 -18.64 -19.55 -12.52
C LEU A 409 -18.00 -18.24 -12.07
N LYS A 410 -16.67 -18.16 -12.09
CA LYS A 410 -15.90 -16.97 -11.71
C LYS A 410 -14.89 -16.60 -12.79
N ALA A 411 -14.80 -15.31 -13.10
CA ALA A 411 -13.75 -14.78 -13.96
C ALA A 411 -12.39 -14.83 -13.28
N SER A 412 -11.35 -15.28 -13.99
CA SER A 412 -9.98 -15.38 -13.47
C SER A 412 -9.41 -14.01 -13.07
N ALA A 413 -9.70 -12.97 -13.86
CA ALA A 413 -9.35 -11.58 -13.57
C ALA A 413 -10.38 -10.83 -12.69
N GLY A 414 -11.38 -11.54 -12.15
CA GLY A 414 -12.51 -10.95 -11.41
C GLY A 414 -12.20 -10.57 -9.95
N GLY A 415 -12.72 -9.41 -9.52
CA GLY A 415 -12.59 -8.90 -8.16
C GLY A 415 -13.85 -8.15 -7.68
N GLY A 416 -14.08 -8.11 -6.36
CA GLY A 416 -15.16 -7.33 -5.75
C GLY A 416 -16.59 -7.78 -6.11
N GLY A 417 -16.79 -9.09 -6.34
CA GLY A 417 -18.11 -9.68 -6.63
C GLY A 417 -18.60 -9.50 -8.08
N LYS A 418 -17.78 -8.92 -8.98
CA LYS A 418 -18.09 -8.80 -10.41
C LYS A 418 -17.51 -9.98 -11.20
N GLY A 419 -18.24 -10.44 -12.22
CA GLY A 419 -17.83 -11.58 -13.05
C GLY A 419 -18.12 -12.95 -12.42
N MET A 420 -19.21 -13.05 -11.65
CA MET A 420 -19.68 -14.31 -11.06
C MET A 420 -21.09 -14.65 -11.53
N ARG A 421 -21.33 -15.91 -11.90
CA ARG A 421 -22.65 -16.41 -12.33
C ARG A 421 -22.94 -17.75 -11.69
N VAL A 422 -24.13 -17.89 -11.11
CA VAL A 422 -24.63 -19.16 -10.58
C VAL A 422 -25.23 -19.97 -11.71
N VAL A 423 -24.92 -21.26 -11.73
CA VAL A 423 -25.47 -22.25 -12.66
C VAL A 423 -26.15 -23.33 -11.82
N ASN A 424 -27.47 -23.41 -11.88
CA ASN A 424 -28.31 -24.29 -11.07
C ASN A 424 -28.51 -25.68 -11.68
N ASP A 425 -28.37 -25.82 -13.00
CA ASP A 425 -28.47 -27.12 -13.66
C ASP A 425 -27.55 -27.27 -14.88
N GLU A 426 -27.32 -28.53 -15.27
CA GLU A 426 -26.39 -28.88 -16.37
C GLU A 426 -26.81 -28.29 -17.72
N ARG A 427 -28.11 -28.10 -17.98
CA ARG A 427 -28.62 -27.66 -19.29
C ARG A 427 -28.40 -26.18 -19.52
N GLU A 428 -28.35 -25.37 -18.45
CA GLU A 428 -28.08 -23.94 -18.55
C GLU A 428 -26.58 -23.60 -18.58
N LEU A 429 -25.70 -24.53 -18.19
CA LEU A 429 -24.26 -24.29 -18.11
C LEU A 429 -23.65 -23.69 -19.39
N PRO A 430 -23.89 -24.22 -20.61
CA PRO A 430 -23.27 -23.66 -21.82
C PRO A 430 -23.68 -22.21 -22.08
N ALA A 431 -24.96 -21.88 -21.87
CA ALA A 431 -25.49 -20.54 -22.09
C ALA A 431 -24.94 -19.55 -21.05
N VAL A 432 -24.94 -19.93 -19.77
CA VAL A 432 -24.45 -19.08 -18.68
C VAL A 432 -22.93 -18.88 -18.76
N LEU A 433 -22.17 -19.91 -19.14
CA LEU A 433 -20.73 -19.82 -19.33
C LEU A 433 -20.36 -18.88 -20.48
N SER A 434 -21.06 -18.96 -21.62
CA SER A 434 -20.85 -18.04 -22.74
C SER A 434 -21.11 -16.59 -22.35
N LEU A 435 -22.21 -16.33 -21.62
CA LEU A 435 -22.53 -15.00 -21.10
C LEU A 435 -21.47 -14.50 -20.11
N ALA A 436 -21.03 -15.35 -19.18
CA ALA A 436 -20.02 -15.02 -18.19
C ALA A 436 -18.68 -14.64 -18.85
N ARG A 437 -18.24 -15.37 -19.89
CA ARG A 437 -17.03 -15.04 -20.68
C ARG A 437 -17.14 -13.70 -21.37
N GLN A 438 -18.28 -13.40 -22.00
CA GLN A 438 -18.51 -12.11 -22.68
C GLN A 438 -18.46 -10.94 -21.69
N GLU A 439 -19.07 -11.11 -20.52
CA GLU A 439 -19.01 -10.12 -19.45
C GLU A 439 -17.59 -9.95 -18.91
N ALA A 440 -16.87 -11.05 -18.70
CA ALA A 440 -15.49 -11.01 -18.22
C ALA A 440 -14.56 -10.31 -19.24
N ALA A 441 -14.67 -10.65 -20.53
CA ALA A 441 -13.95 -10.00 -21.61
C ALA A 441 -14.25 -8.49 -21.67
N GLY A 442 -15.53 -8.11 -21.59
CA GLY A 442 -15.95 -6.72 -21.67
C GLY A 442 -15.57 -5.90 -20.43
N ALA A 443 -15.57 -6.50 -19.24
CA ALA A 443 -15.29 -5.83 -17.99
C ALA A 443 -13.81 -5.80 -17.60
N PHE A 444 -13.07 -6.87 -17.93
CA PHE A 444 -11.70 -7.10 -17.44
C PHE A 444 -10.67 -7.32 -18.56
N GLY A 445 -11.10 -7.43 -19.82
CA GLY A 445 -10.20 -7.74 -20.93
C GLY A 445 -9.65 -9.18 -20.92
N ASP A 446 -10.25 -10.05 -20.10
CA ASP A 446 -9.86 -11.44 -19.90
C ASP A 446 -11.12 -12.30 -19.78
N ASP A 447 -11.27 -13.28 -20.67
CA ASP A 447 -12.44 -14.16 -20.76
C ASP A 447 -12.24 -15.51 -20.05
N ARG A 448 -11.08 -15.70 -19.40
CA ARG A 448 -10.77 -16.93 -18.68
C ARG A 448 -11.67 -17.10 -17.46
N MET A 449 -12.27 -18.29 -17.35
CA MET A 449 -13.21 -18.64 -16.29
C MET A 449 -12.70 -19.85 -15.51
N TYR A 450 -13.09 -19.95 -14.24
CA TYR A 450 -12.97 -21.15 -13.44
C TYR A 450 -14.30 -21.44 -12.74
N VAL A 451 -14.51 -22.68 -12.29
CA VAL A 451 -15.76 -23.10 -11.64
C VAL A 451 -15.50 -23.54 -10.21
N GLU A 452 -16.44 -23.23 -9.32
CA GLU A 452 -16.47 -23.71 -7.94
C GLU A 452 -17.86 -24.25 -7.61
N ARG A 453 -17.96 -25.05 -6.55
CA ARG A 453 -19.25 -25.40 -5.96
C ARG A 453 -19.92 -24.12 -5.44
N TYR A 454 -21.19 -23.89 -5.79
CA TYR A 454 -21.94 -22.78 -5.21
C TYR A 454 -22.44 -23.15 -3.81
N LEU A 455 -22.19 -22.28 -2.85
CA LEU A 455 -22.62 -22.45 -1.46
C LEU A 455 -23.75 -21.43 -1.18
N PRO A 456 -25.03 -21.85 -1.22
CA PRO A 456 -26.15 -20.92 -1.20
C PRO A 456 -26.35 -20.24 0.15
N ARG A 457 -26.12 -20.98 1.25
CA ARG A 457 -26.35 -20.51 2.61
C ARG A 457 -25.05 -20.59 3.41
N VAL A 458 -24.27 -19.53 3.30
CA VAL A 458 -22.98 -19.42 3.98
C VAL A 458 -22.94 -18.30 4.98
N ARG A 459 -22.12 -18.51 6.02
CA ARG A 459 -21.63 -17.47 6.90
C ARG A 459 -20.19 -17.14 6.53
N HIS A 460 -19.83 -15.88 6.64
CA HIS A 460 -18.45 -15.43 6.51
C HIS A 460 -17.85 -15.42 7.91
N VAL A 461 -16.97 -16.38 8.20
CA VAL A 461 -16.32 -16.54 9.49
C VAL A 461 -14.82 -16.46 9.30
N GLU A 462 -14.14 -15.70 10.14
CA GLU A 462 -12.72 -15.42 9.98
C GLU A 462 -11.96 -15.57 11.30
N VAL A 463 -10.70 -15.97 11.23
CA VAL A 463 -9.85 -16.22 12.40
C VAL A 463 -8.71 -15.22 12.44
N GLN A 464 -8.59 -14.50 13.56
CA GLN A 464 -7.46 -13.62 13.83
C GLN A 464 -6.20 -14.44 14.09
N VAL A 465 -5.08 -14.09 13.45
CA VAL A 465 -3.76 -14.64 13.76
C VAL A 465 -2.74 -13.55 14.10
N LEU A 466 -1.79 -13.88 14.96
CA LEU A 466 -0.55 -13.13 15.20
C LEU A 466 0.63 -14.07 15.02
N GLY A 467 1.62 -13.70 14.20
CA GLY A 467 2.88 -14.43 14.04
C GLY A 467 4.09 -13.60 14.46
N ASP A 468 5.13 -14.23 15.03
CA ASP A 468 6.41 -13.57 15.35
C ASP A 468 7.56 -14.02 14.44
N ALA A 469 8.72 -13.36 14.57
CA ALA A 469 9.91 -13.69 13.79
C ALA A 469 10.53 -15.05 14.17
N ALA A 470 10.17 -15.62 15.32
CA ALA A 470 10.59 -16.96 15.75
C ALA A 470 9.72 -18.07 15.13
N GLY A 471 8.67 -17.72 14.37
CA GLY A 471 7.76 -18.65 13.72
C GLY A 471 6.65 -19.17 14.64
N ARG A 472 6.46 -18.57 15.83
CA ARG A 472 5.25 -18.83 16.63
C ARG A 472 4.07 -18.12 16.01
N VAL A 473 2.92 -18.78 16.07
CA VAL A 473 1.65 -18.24 15.61
C VAL A 473 0.58 -18.53 16.66
N SER A 474 -0.21 -17.51 17.00
CA SER A 474 -1.39 -17.65 17.86
C SER A 474 -2.66 -17.28 17.09
N ALA A 475 -3.72 -18.08 17.23
CA ALA A 475 -5.08 -17.72 16.87
C ALA A 475 -5.78 -17.03 18.04
N LEU A 476 -6.51 -15.95 17.77
CA LEU A 476 -7.17 -15.11 18.79
C LEU A 476 -8.69 -15.16 18.70
N GLY A 477 -9.23 -16.35 18.43
CA GLY A 477 -10.66 -16.58 18.21
C GLY A 477 -11.14 -16.11 16.84
N GLU A 478 -12.40 -16.42 16.57
CA GLU A 478 -13.08 -16.16 15.31
C GLU A 478 -14.10 -15.02 15.39
N ARG A 479 -14.38 -14.41 14.25
CA ARG A 479 -15.40 -13.37 14.06
C ARG A 479 -16.40 -13.82 13.01
N ASP A 480 -17.67 -13.55 13.24
CA ASP A 480 -18.70 -13.63 12.23
C ASP A 480 -18.89 -12.26 11.58
N CYS A 481 -18.67 -12.22 10.27
CA CYS A 481 -18.79 -11.04 9.42
C CYS A 481 -19.89 -11.18 8.37
N SER A 482 -20.90 -12.02 8.61
CA SER A 482 -21.93 -12.39 7.63
C SER A 482 -22.93 -11.28 7.35
N ILE A 483 -23.09 -10.30 8.24
CA ILE A 483 -23.95 -9.14 7.99
C ILE A 483 -23.25 -8.20 7.00
N GLN A 484 -23.54 -8.42 5.71
CA GLN A 484 -22.90 -7.72 4.60
C GLN A 484 -23.91 -7.09 3.66
N ARG A 485 -23.55 -5.95 3.07
CA ARG A 485 -24.30 -5.34 1.97
C ARG A 485 -23.38 -5.19 0.76
N ARG A 486 -23.76 -5.77 -0.38
CA ARG A 486 -22.94 -5.78 -1.61
C ARG A 486 -21.49 -6.23 -1.32
N HIS A 487 -21.35 -7.30 -0.54
CA HIS A 487 -20.06 -7.87 -0.10
C HIS A 487 -19.21 -6.96 0.81
N GLN A 488 -19.78 -5.90 1.38
CA GLN A 488 -19.12 -5.07 2.39
C GLN A 488 -19.67 -5.40 3.78
N LYS A 489 -18.78 -5.69 4.74
CA LYS A 489 -19.13 -5.97 6.14
C LYS A 489 -19.74 -4.72 6.80
N VAL A 490 -20.83 -4.91 7.53
CA VAL A 490 -21.65 -3.83 8.14
C VAL A 490 -21.73 -3.96 9.67
N VAL A 491 -21.85 -5.20 10.15
CA VAL A 491 -21.81 -5.58 11.57
C VAL A 491 -20.97 -6.84 11.69
N GLU A 492 -20.07 -6.85 12.66
CA GLU A 492 -19.17 -7.97 12.95
C GLU A 492 -19.32 -8.37 14.41
N GLU A 493 -19.25 -9.66 14.71
CA GLU A 493 -19.39 -10.14 16.08
C GLU A 493 -18.41 -11.25 16.42
N ALA A 494 -18.00 -11.32 17.69
CA ALA A 494 -17.05 -12.31 18.18
C ALA A 494 -17.47 -12.81 19.58
N PRO A 495 -17.40 -14.11 19.87
CA PRO A 495 -17.20 -15.21 18.93
C PRO A 495 -18.37 -15.34 17.93
N ALA A 496 -18.20 -16.18 16.90
CA ALA A 496 -19.26 -16.43 15.93
C ALA A 496 -20.45 -17.15 16.62
N PRO A 497 -21.68 -16.62 16.55
CA PRO A 497 -22.82 -17.21 17.24
C PRO A 497 -23.16 -18.58 16.65
N ASN A 498 -23.63 -19.53 17.48
CA ASN A 498 -24.08 -20.84 17.03
C ASN A 498 -23.05 -21.64 16.18
N LEU A 499 -21.76 -21.30 16.24
CA LEU A 499 -20.70 -22.08 15.60
C LEU A 499 -20.31 -23.23 16.55
N PRO A 500 -20.36 -24.51 16.09
CA PRO A 500 -19.96 -25.65 16.91
C PRO A 500 -18.53 -25.51 17.44
N ASP A 501 -18.30 -25.89 18.69
CA ASP A 501 -16.98 -25.79 19.34
C ASP A 501 -15.90 -26.60 18.60
N THR A 502 -16.28 -27.74 18.00
CA THR A 502 -15.39 -28.56 17.17
C THR A 502 -14.96 -27.80 15.92
N THR A 503 -15.91 -27.23 15.18
CA THR A 503 -15.62 -26.42 13.98
C THR A 503 -14.77 -25.20 14.34
N ARG A 504 -15.06 -24.53 15.45
CA ARG A 504 -14.25 -23.40 15.93
C ARG A 504 -12.79 -23.80 16.15
N ALA A 505 -12.56 -24.93 16.83
CA ALA A 505 -11.20 -25.43 17.07
C ALA A 505 -10.50 -25.81 15.76
N GLU A 506 -11.21 -26.51 14.85
CA GLU A 506 -10.67 -26.89 13.54
C GLU A 506 -10.29 -25.68 12.68
N MET A 507 -11.13 -24.64 12.65
CA MET A 507 -10.84 -23.39 11.95
C MET A 507 -9.64 -22.64 12.54
N ALA A 508 -9.53 -22.60 13.87
CA ALA A 508 -8.38 -22.00 14.55
C ALA A 508 -7.08 -22.73 14.19
N ASP A 509 -7.09 -24.07 14.28
CA ASP A 509 -5.93 -24.89 13.93
C ASP A 509 -5.59 -24.77 12.44
N ALA A 510 -6.59 -24.70 11.56
CA ALA A 510 -6.38 -24.48 10.13
C ALA A 510 -5.72 -23.12 9.84
N ALA A 511 -6.19 -22.06 10.49
CA ALA A 511 -5.60 -20.72 10.37
C ALA A 511 -4.14 -20.70 10.86
N VAL A 512 -3.84 -21.35 12.00
CA VAL A 512 -2.47 -21.47 12.53
C VAL A 512 -1.58 -22.26 11.56
N ARG A 513 -2.06 -23.39 11.02
CA ARG A 513 -1.29 -24.18 10.03
C ARG A 513 -0.95 -23.38 8.79
N LEU A 514 -1.93 -22.66 8.21
CA LEU A 514 -1.71 -21.83 7.04
C LEU A 514 -0.70 -20.72 7.33
N ALA A 515 -0.88 -19.98 8.43
CA ALA A 515 0.02 -18.91 8.81
C ALA A 515 1.46 -19.42 9.04
N LYS A 516 1.65 -20.57 9.70
CA LYS A 516 2.96 -21.22 9.84
C LYS A 516 3.55 -21.62 8.49
N ALA A 517 2.75 -22.22 7.60
CA ALA A 517 3.20 -22.70 6.28
C ALA A 517 3.70 -21.56 5.37
N VAL A 518 3.20 -20.34 5.54
CA VAL A 518 3.62 -19.17 4.76
C VAL A 518 4.62 -18.27 5.51
N GLY A 519 5.14 -18.73 6.67
CA GLY A 519 6.07 -17.97 7.49
C GLY A 519 5.51 -16.62 7.93
N TYR A 520 4.23 -16.59 8.31
CA TYR A 520 3.50 -15.36 8.51
C TYR A 520 4.02 -14.57 9.73
N LEU A 521 4.20 -13.26 9.56
CA LEU A 521 4.67 -12.32 10.57
C LEU A 521 3.58 -11.27 10.84
N ASN A 522 3.50 -10.79 12.08
CA ASN A 522 2.59 -9.73 12.52
C ASN A 522 1.11 -10.17 12.50
N ALA A 523 0.16 -9.23 12.46
CA ALA A 523 -1.27 -9.52 12.43
C ALA A 523 -1.76 -9.90 11.02
N GLY A 524 -2.66 -10.86 10.97
CA GLY A 524 -3.37 -11.27 9.76
C GLY A 524 -4.72 -11.88 10.10
N THR A 525 -5.55 -12.10 9.09
CA THR A 525 -6.83 -12.80 9.28
C THR A 525 -7.02 -13.81 8.17
N VAL A 526 -7.38 -15.04 8.55
CA VAL A 526 -7.74 -16.11 7.61
C VAL A 526 -9.26 -16.17 7.53
N GLU A 527 -9.80 -15.91 6.35
CA GLU A 527 -11.24 -15.86 6.11
C GLU A 527 -11.77 -17.18 5.54
N PHE A 528 -12.96 -17.58 6.00
CA PHE A 528 -13.64 -18.80 5.61
C PHE A 528 -15.11 -18.56 5.27
N LEU A 529 -15.66 -19.40 4.39
CA LEU A 529 -17.08 -19.61 4.26
C LEU A 529 -17.48 -20.83 5.07
N PHE A 530 -18.42 -20.66 6.00
CA PHE A 530 -19.04 -21.74 6.76
C PHE A 530 -20.41 -22.07 6.14
N ASP A 531 -20.57 -23.28 5.64
CA ASP A 531 -21.83 -23.80 5.10
C ASP A 531 -22.75 -24.18 6.26
N VAL A 532 -23.86 -23.45 6.42
CA VAL A 532 -24.76 -23.66 7.56
C VAL A 532 -25.55 -24.97 7.47
N ASP A 533 -25.65 -25.54 6.27
CA ASP A 533 -26.45 -26.74 6.03
C ASP A 533 -25.61 -28.02 6.22
N THR A 534 -24.34 -27.99 5.83
CA THR A 534 -23.43 -29.15 6.01
C THR A 534 -22.57 -29.07 7.26
N GLY A 535 -22.30 -27.85 7.78
CA GLY A 535 -21.33 -27.61 8.85
C GLY A 535 -19.87 -27.60 8.37
N ASP A 536 -19.63 -27.70 7.06
CA ASP A 536 -18.30 -27.60 6.48
C ASP A 536 -17.83 -26.13 6.44
N TYR A 537 -16.51 -25.93 6.43
CA TYR A 537 -15.91 -24.61 6.21
C TYR A 537 -14.84 -24.66 5.12
N TYR A 538 -14.65 -23.54 4.43
CA TYR A 538 -13.75 -23.44 3.28
C TYR A 538 -13.01 -22.11 3.29
N PHE A 539 -11.69 -22.17 3.15
CA PHE A 539 -10.82 -21.00 3.00
C PHE A 539 -11.21 -20.19 1.75
N ILE A 540 -11.23 -18.87 1.89
CA ILE A 540 -11.46 -17.94 0.77
C ILE A 540 -10.29 -17.01 0.52
N GLU A 541 -9.76 -16.38 1.56
CA GLU A 541 -8.63 -15.46 1.46
C GLU A 541 -7.93 -15.30 2.81
N MET A 542 -6.76 -14.67 2.77
CA MET A 542 -6.07 -14.20 3.97
C MET A 542 -5.79 -12.72 3.80
N ASN A 543 -6.35 -11.87 4.67
CA ASN A 543 -5.99 -10.46 4.68
C ASN A 543 -4.67 -10.29 5.42
N THR A 544 -3.69 -9.70 4.73
CA THR A 544 -2.30 -9.62 5.17
C THR A 544 -2.01 -8.38 6.02
N ARG A 545 -2.95 -8.05 6.91
CA ARG A 545 -2.98 -6.80 7.69
C ARG A 545 -3.97 -6.90 8.85
N ILE A 546 -3.99 -5.86 9.69
CA ILE A 546 -5.10 -5.63 10.62
C ILE A 546 -6.41 -5.35 9.85
N GLN A 547 -7.55 -5.67 10.45
CA GLN A 547 -8.88 -5.40 9.89
C GLN A 547 -9.64 -4.36 10.72
N VAL A 548 -10.74 -3.83 10.17
CA VAL A 548 -11.55 -2.78 10.80
C VAL A 548 -12.14 -3.29 12.12
N GLU A 549 -12.64 -4.52 12.06
CA GLU A 549 -13.34 -5.31 13.07
C GLU A 549 -12.42 -5.97 14.11
N HIS A 550 -11.10 -5.71 14.09
CA HIS A 550 -10.20 -6.18 15.14
C HIS A 550 -10.65 -5.86 16.58
N PRO A 551 -11.36 -4.75 16.89
CA PRO A 551 -11.80 -4.46 18.25
C PRO A 551 -12.68 -5.54 18.88
N VAL A 552 -13.53 -6.25 18.12
CA VAL A 552 -14.35 -7.31 18.74
C VAL A 552 -13.49 -8.44 19.27
N THR A 553 -12.38 -8.75 18.60
CA THR A 553 -11.38 -9.72 19.08
C THR A 553 -10.66 -9.20 20.33
N GLU A 554 -10.27 -7.93 20.37
CA GLU A 554 -9.64 -7.32 21.55
C GLU A 554 -10.58 -7.37 22.76
N GLU A 555 -11.87 -7.07 22.58
CA GLU A 555 -12.86 -7.07 23.66
C GLU A 555 -13.13 -8.46 24.24
N ILE A 556 -13.04 -9.53 23.44
CA ILE A 556 -13.28 -10.90 23.94
C ILE A 556 -12.02 -11.57 24.49
N THR A 557 -10.83 -11.18 24.03
CA THR A 557 -9.56 -11.79 24.45
C THR A 557 -8.80 -10.97 25.50
N GLY A 558 -9.04 -9.65 25.54
CA GLY A 558 -8.21 -8.72 26.32
C GLY A 558 -6.85 -8.41 25.69
N THR A 559 -6.62 -8.86 24.45
CA THR A 559 -5.35 -8.68 23.74
C THR A 559 -5.37 -7.41 22.91
N ASP A 560 -4.44 -6.49 23.15
CA ASP A 560 -4.21 -5.31 22.30
C ASP A 560 -3.48 -5.72 21.01
N LEU A 561 -4.23 -5.85 19.92
CA LEU A 561 -3.71 -6.37 18.65
C LEU A 561 -2.70 -5.40 18.04
N VAL A 562 -3.02 -4.11 17.95
CA VAL A 562 -2.10 -3.11 17.36
C VAL A 562 -0.87 -2.91 18.25
N GLY A 563 -1.01 -2.98 19.57
CA GLY A 563 0.12 -3.02 20.49
C GLY A 563 1.05 -4.21 20.21
N TRP A 564 0.49 -5.41 20.03
CA TRP A 564 1.27 -6.58 19.62
C TRP A 564 1.91 -6.43 18.24
N GLN A 565 1.24 -5.81 17.27
CA GLN A 565 1.86 -5.53 15.96
C GLN A 565 3.14 -4.71 16.12
N LEU A 566 3.13 -3.69 16.99
CA LEU A 566 4.28 -2.83 17.26
C LEU A 566 5.38 -3.53 18.05
N ARG A 567 5.02 -4.38 19.02
CA ARG A 567 5.96 -5.22 19.79
C ARG A 567 6.68 -6.22 18.89
N ILE A 568 5.93 -6.96 18.07
CA ILE A 568 6.47 -7.93 17.11
C ILE A 568 7.39 -7.21 16.11
N ALA A 569 6.98 -6.06 15.59
CA ALA A 569 7.81 -5.26 14.69
C ALA A 569 9.07 -4.69 15.39
N SER A 570 9.02 -4.51 16.70
CA SER A 570 10.18 -4.16 17.54
C SER A 570 11.05 -5.36 17.89
N GLY A 571 10.76 -6.55 17.35
CA GLY A 571 11.53 -7.77 17.59
C GLY A 571 11.15 -8.52 18.86
N GLU A 572 10.03 -8.17 19.51
CA GLU A 572 9.52 -8.94 20.64
C GLU A 572 8.89 -10.26 20.19
N ASP A 573 9.16 -11.27 21.00
CA ASP A 573 8.69 -12.63 20.87
C ASP A 573 7.24 -12.76 21.35
N LEU A 574 6.41 -13.56 20.65
CA LEU A 574 5.02 -13.73 21.02
C LEU A 574 4.90 -14.55 22.32
N ASP A 575 4.33 -13.92 23.35
CA ASP A 575 4.04 -14.54 24.64
C ASP A 575 2.52 -14.72 24.82
N LEU A 576 1.91 -15.44 23.88
CA LEU A 576 0.49 -15.81 23.91
C LEU A 576 0.37 -17.33 23.70
N PRO A 577 -0.68 -17.97 24.24
CA PRO A 577 -0.97 -19.35 23.89
C PRO A 577 -1.28 -19.45 22.39
N GLU A 578 -1.03 -20.63 21.79
CA GLU A 578 -1.33 -20.87 20.37
C GLU A 578 -2.82 -20.65 20.05
N ASN A 579 -3.72 -20.94 21.00
CA ASN A 579 -5.16 -20.69 20.87
C ASN A 579 -5.65 -19.89 22.08
N VAL A 580 -5.93 -18.59 21.88
CA VAL A 580 -6.45 -17.70 22.93
C VAL A 580 -7.96 -17.89 23.05
N ARG A 581 -8.44 -18.14 24.27
CA ARG A 581 -9.88 -18.36 24.52
C ARG A 581 -10.64 -17.05 24.66
N ALA A 582 -11.83 -17.00 24.05
CA ALA A 582 -12.80 -15.92 24.28
C ALA A 582 -13.33 -15.95 25.72
N SER A 583 -13.46 -14.77 26.32
CA SER A 583 -13.99 -14.58 27.69
C SER A 583 -15.31 -13.81 27.75
N ALA A 584 -15.80 -13.35 26.60
CA ALA A 584 -16.96 -12.48 26.47
C ALA A 584 -17.53 -12.60 25.05
N HIS A 585 -18.60 -11.83 24.79
CA HIS A 585 -19.14 -11.57 23.46
C HIS A 585 -19.00 -10.09 23.12
N ALA A 586 -18.73 -9.78 21.86
CA ALA A 586 -18.66 -8.41 21.36
C ALA A 586 -19.30 -8.27 19.98
N MET A 587 -19.86 -7.09 19.69
CA MET A 587 -20.38 -6.69 18.37
C MET A 587 -19.84 -5.31 18.01
N GLU A 588 -19.40 -5.13 16.77
CA GLU A 588 -19.05 -3.85 16.17
C GLU A 588 -20.12 -3.40 15.18
N PHE A 589 -20.54 -2.14 15.27
CA PHE A 589 -21.42 -1.48 14.32
C PHE A 589 -20.67 -0.37 13.62
N ARG A 590 -20.51 -0.46 12.30
CA ARG A 590 -19.89 0.60 11.49
C ARG A 590 -20.89 1.74 11.29
N ILE A 591 -20.68 2.87 11.96
CA ILE A 591 -21.50 4.07 11.80
C ILE A 591 -20.96 4.86 10.61
N THR A 592 -21.74 4.98 9.53
CA THR A 592 -21.33 5.63 8.28
C THR A 592 -22.19 6.86 7.95
N ALA A 593 -21.61 7.78 7.18
CA ALA A 593 -22.26 8.90 6.51
C ALA A 593 -23.00 8.44 5.26
N GLU A 594 -23.91 7.49 5.40
CA GLU A 594 -24.72 6.94 4.31
C GLU A 594 -26.20 7.07 4.67
N ASP A 595 -27.04 7.38 3.69
CA ASP A 595 -28.49 7.49 3.89
C ASP A 595 -29.19 6.18 3.48
N PRO A 596 -29.60 5.31 4.42
CA PRO A 596 -30.27 4.07 4.05
C PRO A 596 -31.60 4.30 3.34
N ALA A 597 -32.24 5.47 3.52
CA ALA A 597 -33.47 5.80 2.81
C ALA A 597 -33.22 6.08 1.32
N ARG A 598 -31.97 6.35 0.92
CA ARG A 598 -31.53 6.61 -0.46
C ARG A 598 -30.53 5.55 -0.92
N ASP A 599 -30.84 4.29 -0.66
CA ASP A 599 -29.97 3.14 -1.03
C ASP A 599 -28.52 3.31 -0.52
N PHE A 600 -28.38 3.82 0.71
CA PHE A 600 -27.09 4.07 1.37
C PHE A 600 -26.18 5.01 0.58
N ALA A 601 -26.74 6.00 -0.12
CA ALA A 601 -25.95 7.01 -0.80
C ALA A 601 -25.03 7.76 0.18
N PRO A 602 -23.73 7.93 -0.13
CA PRO A 602 -22.81 8.72 0.69
C PRO A 602 -23.32 10.15 0.89
N SER A 603 -23.16 10.66 2.09
CA SER A 603 -23.69 11.95 2.54
C SER A 603 -22.63 12.76 3.30
N PRO A 604 -21.57 13.23 2.61
CA PRO A 604 -20.53 14.06 3.21
C PRO A 604 -21.11 15.40 3.68
N GLY A 605 -20.47 16.03 4.67
CA GLY A 605 -20.93 17.29 5.23
C GLY A 605 -20.48 17.52 6.66
N ARG A 606 -20.96 18.61 7.27
CA ARG A 606 -20.58 19.00 8.63
C ARG A 606 -21.40 18.26 9.67
N LEU A 607 -20.72 17.68 10.66
CA LEU A 607 -21.33 17.12 11.86
C LEU A 607 -21.70 18.27 12.81
N THR A 608 -22.98 18.65 12.88
CA THR A 608 -23.43 19.72 13.80
C THR A 608 -23.61 19.21 15.23
N VAL A 609 -23.90 17.91 15.39
CA VAL A 609 -23.90 17.19 16.66
C VAL A 609 -23.20 15.87 16.44
N PHE A 610 -22.33 15.48 17.36
CA PHE A 610 -21.63 14.21 17.36
C PHE A 610 -21.41 13.74 18.80
N ASP A 611 -22.49 13.23 19.40
CA ASP A 611 -22.48 12.69 20.76
C ASP A 611 -22.33 11.17 20.68
N ILE A 612 -21.15 10.67 21.03
CA ILE A 612 -20.86 9.23 21.07
C ILE A 612 -21.36 8.61 22.38
N PRO A 613 -21.94 7.40 22.35
CA PRO A 613 -22.36 6.71 23.56
C PRO A 613 -21.17 6.26 24.40
N SER A 614 -21.38 6.06 25.70
CA SER A 614 -20.36 5.64 26.64
C SER A 614 -20.94 4.74 27.73
N GLY A 615 -20.13 4.36 28.72
CA GLY A 615 -20.55 3.55 29.87
C GLY A 615 -20.15 2.07 29.76
N PRO A 616 -20.59 1.24 30.71
CA PRO A 616 -20.13 -0.15 30.80
C PRO A 616 -20.37 -0.94 29.51
N GLY A 617 -19.29 -1.56 29.01
CA GLY A 617 -19.29 -2.40 27.81
C GLY A 617 -19.47 -1.66 26.49
N VAL A 618 -19.18 -0.35 26.43
CA VAL A 618 -19.24 0.44 25.20
C VAL A 618 -17.88 1.05 24.91
N ARG A 619 -17.30 0.70 23.76
CA ARG A 619 -16.10 1.29 23.17
C ARG A 619 -16.48 2.00 21.88
N CYS A 620 -15.83 3.13 21.60
CA CYS A 620 -16.04 3.86 20.35
C CYS A 620 -14.70 4.33 19.78
N ASP A 621 -14.38 3.82 18.59
CA ASP A 621 -13.18 4.20 17.85
C ASP A 621 -13.61 5.16 16.73
N THR A 622 -13.07 6.38 16.72
CA THR A 622 -13.49 7.44 15.79
C THR A 622 -12.41 8.48 15.57
N HIS A 623 -12.45 9.12 14.39
CA HIS A 623 -11.68 10.31 14.05
C HIS A 623 -12.56 11.57 13.95
N CYS A 624 -13.86 11.43 14.16
CA CYS A 624 -14.81 12.53 14.08
C CYS A 624 -14.90 13.26 15.43
N TYR A 625 -15.32 14.52 15.38
CA TYR A 625 -15.61 15.36 16.54
C TYR A 625 -16.69 16.39 16.17
N PRO A 626 -17.37 17.02 17.14
CA PRO A 626 -18.37 18.05 16.84
C PRO A 626 -17.79 19.17 15.96
N GLY A 627 -18.46 19.48 14.85
CA GLY A 627 -18.02 20.48 13.88
C GLY A 627 -17.12 19.93 12.76
N TYR A 628 -16.63 18.69 12.84
CA TYR A 628 -15.85 18.06 11.78
C TYR A 628 -16.63 18.03 10.45
N VAL A 629 -15.92 18.22 9.33
CA VAL A 629 -16.49 18.18 7.98
C VAL A 629 -16.04 16.89 7.32
N VAL A 630 -16.98 15.97 7.12
CA VAL A 630 -16.74 14.70 6.45
C VAL A 630 -16.49 14.98 4.97
N PRO A 631 -15.30 14.67 4.44
CA PRO A 631 -14.96 14.95 3.05
C PRO A 631 -15.63 13.95 2.08
N PRO A 632 -15.83 14.31 0.81
CA PRO A 632 -16.40 13.41 -0.20
C PRO A 632 -15.39 12.43 -0.83
N PHE A 633 -14.11 12.48 -0.41
CA PHE A 633 -13.00 11.81 -1.11
C PHE A 633 -12.67 10.40 -0.60
N TYR A 634 -13.14 10.03 0.59
CA TYR A 634 -12.74 8.82 1.30
C TYR A 634 -13.96 7.95 1.64
N ASP A 635 -13.72 6.87 2.38
CA ASP A 635 -14.78 6.06 2.94
C ASP A 635 -15.74 6.89 3.82
N SER A 636 -16.96 6.38 3.98
CA SER A 636 -18.04 7.04 4.69
C SER A 636 -18.01 6.79 6.21
N LEU A 637 -16.99 6.12 6.77
CA LEU A 637 -16.96 5.73 8.18
C LEU A 637 -16.85 6.97 9.08
N LEU A 638 -17.73 7.05 10.08
CA LEU A 638 -17.71 8.08 11.12
C LEU A 638 -17.15 7.53 12.42
N ALA A 639 -17.59 6.33 12.81
CA ALA A 639 -17.18 5.68 14.04
C ALA A 639 -17.41 4.17 13.96
N LYS A 640 -16.63 3.42 14.74
CA LYS A 640 -16.89 2.03 15.07
C LYS A 640 -17.47 2.01 16.48
N LEU A 641 -18.72 1.55 16.61
CA LEU A 641 -19.36 1.38 17.91
C LEU A 641 -19.24 -0.09 18.32
N VAL A 642 -18.40 -0.36 19.31
CA VAL A 642 -18.10 -1.71 19.77
C VAL A 642 -18.79 -1.92 21.12
N VAL A 643 -19.53 -3.01 21.25
CA VAL A 643 -20.32 -3.34 22.42
C VAL A 643 -19.93 -4.70 22.94
N ARG A 644 -19.57 -4.79 24.22
CA ARG A 644 -19.16 -6.02 24.91
C ARG A 644 -20.17 -6.43 25.99
N GLY A 645 -20.35 -7.74 26.19
CA GLY A 645 -21.17 -8.34 27.24
C GLY A 645 -20.67 -9.75 27.60
N GLY A 646 -21.19 -10.34 28.68
CA GLY A 646 -20.87 -11.72 29.06
C GLY A 646 -21.46 -12.75 28.09
N ASP A 647 -22.56 -12.39 27.42
CA ASP A 647 -23.18 -13.19 26.36
C ASP A 647 -23.73 -12.29 25.25
N ARG A 648 -24.11 -12.90 24.13
CA ARG A 648 -24.68 -12.22 22.97
C ARG A 648 -25.97 -11.46 23.30
N ALA A 649 -26.83 -12.01 24.16
CA ALA A 649 -28.09 -11.38 24.53
C ALA A 649 -27.86 -10.07 25.31
N GLU A 650 -26.84 -10.03 26.17
CA GLU A 650 -26.38 -8.83 26.85
C GLU A 650 -25.81 -7.81 25.87
N VAL A 651 -24.99 -8.25 24.91
CA VAL A 651 -24.49 -7.36 23.85
C VAL A 651 -25.65 -6.72 23.08
N VAL A 652 -26.65 -7.48 22.66
CA VAL A 652 -27.85 -6.94 21.97
C VAL A 652 -28.59 -5.92 22.83
N ARG A 653 -28.78 -6.20 24.14
CA ARG A 653 -29.42 -5.23 25.06
C ARG A 653 -28.60 -3.95 25.20
N ARG A 654 -27.28 -4.05 25.36
CA ARG A 654 -26.36 -2.90 25.48
C ARG A 654 -26.25 -2.13 24.16
N ALA A 655 -26.26 -2.81 23.01
CA ALA A 655 -26.22 -2.18 21.70
C ALA A 655 -27.48 -1.35 21.43
N ARG A 656 -28.66 -1.84 21.83
CA ARG A 656 -29.91 -1.06 21.78
C ARG A 656 -29.81 0.23 22.60
N ARG A 657 -29.20 0.19 23.79
CA ARG A 657 -28.92 1.39 24.60
C ARG A 657 -27.95 2.33 23.89
N ALA A 658 -26.76 1.84 23.54
CA ALA A 658 -25.69 2.64 22.96
C ALA A 658 -26.10 3.31 21.64
N LEU A 659 -26.74 2.57 20.73
CA LEU A 659 -27.26 3.14 19.48
C LEU A 659 -28.41 4.11 19.71
N GLY A 660 -29.20 3.94 20.79
CA GLY A 660 -30.25 4.88 21.19
C GLY A 660 -29.70 6.22 21.70
N GLU A 661 -28.56 6.18 22.40
CA GLU A 661 -27.84 7.34 22.93
C GLU A 661 -26.98 8.05 21.87
N LEU A 662 -26.53 7.33 20.82
CA LEU A 662 -25.77 7.91 19.71
C LEU A 662 -26.56 9.01 19.00
N ARG A 663 -26.01 10.23 18.99
CA ARG A 663 -26.58 11.38 18.27
C ARG A 663 -25.59 11.92 17.24
N VAL A 664 -25.96 11.78 15.97
CA VAL A 664 -25.25 12.38 14.85
C VAL A 664 -26.24 13.25 14.07
N GLU A 665 -25.94 14.54 13.97
CA GLU A 665 -26.77 15.52 13.25
C GLU A 665 -25.92 16.32 12.25
N GLY A 666 -26.56 16.91 11.25
CA GLY A 666 -25.91 17.67 10.17
C GLY A 666 -25.82 16.89 8.86
N ILE A 667 -25.68 15.56 8.93
CA ILE A 667 -25.71 14.64 7.79
C ILE A 667 -26.56 13.39 8.11
N PRO A 668 -27.16 12.73 7.09
CA PRO A 668 -27.69 11.37 7.20
C PRO A 668 -26.63 10.35 7.65
N THR A 669 -27.07 9.32 8.39
CA THR A 669 -26.23 8.19 8.79
C THR A 669 -26.99 6.87 8.77
N ASN A 670 -26.25 5.77 8.74
CA ASN A 670 -26.81 4.42 8.83
C ASN A 670 -27.20 4.00 10.28
N ALA A 671 -27.04 4.86 11.29
CA ALA A 671 -27.34 4.52 12.68
C ALA A 671 -28.79 4.05 12.91
N ARG A 672 -29.75 4.58 12.13
CA ARG A 672 -31.15 4.12 12.18
C ARG A 672 -31.35 2.71 11.61
N PHE A 673 -30.56 2.34 10.60
CA PHE A 673 -30.55 0.99 10.06
C PHE A 673 -30.07 -0.01 11.13
N HIS A 674 -29.00 0.31 11.88
CA HIS A 674 -28.52 -0.55 12.97
C HIS A 674 -29.57 -0.75 14.08
N ARG A 675 -30.30 0.32 14.46
CA ARG A 675 -31.41 0.23 15.43
C ARG A 675 -32.56 -0.65 14.94
N TRP A 676 -32.83 -0.64 13.64
CA TRP A 676 -33.82 -1.51 13.01
C TRP A 676 -33.34 -2.95 12.95
N LEU A 677 -32.08 -3.18 12.58
CA LEU A 677 -31.46 -4.50 12.51
C LEU A 677 -31.52 -5.23 13.85
N LEU A 678 -31.28 -4.52 14.96
CA LEU A 678 -31.40 -5.04 16.33
C LEU A 678 -32.80 -5.50 16.75
N LYS A 679 -33.82 -5.27 15.94
CA LYS A 679 -35.20 -5.75 16.16
C LYS A 679 -35.52 -6.99 15.32
N GLN A 680 -34.68 -7.35 14.35
CA GLN A 680 -34.99 -8.43 13.42
C GLN A 680 -34.76 -9.79 14.09
N PRO A 681 -35.73 -10.73 14.02
CA PRO A 681 -35.63 -12.02 14.70
C PRO A 681 -34.37 -12.83 14.34
N GLU A 682 -34.02 -12.93 13.07
CA GLU A 682 -32.88 -13.74 12.59
C GLU A 682 -31.54 -13.14 13.03
N PHE A 683 -31.44 -11.79 13.04
CA PHE A 683 -30.27 -11.11 13.60
C PHE A 683 -30.16 -11.39 15.10
N VAL A 684 -31.26 -11.26 15.86
CA VAL A 684 -31.27 -11.51 17.31
C VAL A 684 -31.02 -12.99 17.65
N ALA A 685 -31.42 -13.92 16.79
CA ALA A 685 -31.16 -15.36 16.94
C ALA A 685 -29.73 -15.76 16.53
N GLY A 686 -29.05 -14.96 15.71
CA GLY A 686 -27.70 -15.30 15.21
C GLY A 686 -27.74 -16.41 14.16
N THR A 687 -28.79 -16.43 13.32
CA THR A 687 -29.03 -17.46 12.28
C THR A 687 -28.93 -16.88 10.87
N HIS A 688 -28.37 -15.69 10.73
CA HIS A 688 -28.24 -14.98 9.46
C HIS A 688 -27.09 -15.55 8.61
N THR A 689 -27.17 -15.34 7.29
CA THR A 689 -26.16 -15.71 6.30
C THR A 689 -25.67 -14.44 5.57
N THR A 690 -24.69 -14.58 4.68
CA THR A 690 -24.23 -13.47 3.81
C THR A 690 -25.33 -12.92 2.89
N GLY A 691 -26.34 -13.74 2.56
CA GLY A 691 -27.52 -13.34 1.77
C GLY A 691 -28.54 -12.49 2.55
N TYR A 692 -28.48 -12.52 3.89
CA TYR A 692 -29.55 -12.03 4.76
C TYR A 692 -29.99 -10.59 4.47
N LEU A 693 -29.06 -9.63 4.41
CA LEU A 693 -29.46 -8.24 4.14
C LEU A 693 -30.00 -8.04 2.73
N THR A 694 -29.54 -8.80 1.75
CA THR A 694 -30.02 -8.70 0.36
C THR A 694 -31.46 -9.21 0.26
N GLU A 695 -31.73 -10.37 0.84
CA GLU A 695 -33.07 -10.96 0.93
C GLU A 695 -34.00 -10.04 1.73
N LEU A 696 -33.58 -9.64 2.93
CA LEU A 696 -34.38 -8.82 3.82
C LEU A 696 -34.72 -7.45 3.20
N ILE A 697 -33.76 -6.75 2.59
CA ILE A 697 -33.99 -5.44 1.96
C ILE A 697 -34.77 -5.59 0.63
N GLY A 698 -34.63 -6.71 -0.07
CA GLY A 698 -35.36 -7.02 -1.29
C GLY A 698 -36.82 -7.39 -1.05
N GLU A 699 -37.11 -8.09 0.05
CA GLU A 699 -38.41 -8.66 0.39
C GLU A 699 -39.25 -7.78 1.33
N THR A 700 -38.64 -6.97 2.21
CA THR A 700 -39.42 -6.18 3.17
C THR A 700 -39.84 -4.80 2.65
N ASP A 701 -41.16 -4.64 2.50
CA ASP A 701 -41.80 -3.31 2.58
C ASP A 701 -41.49 -2.62 3.92
N GLY A 702 -41.15 -3.36 4.98
CA GLY A 702 -40.82 -2.84 6.31
C GLY A 702 -39.64 -1.84 6.34
N LEU A 703 -38.51 -2.10 5.67
CA LEU A 703 -37.44 -1.09 5.59
C LEU A 703 -37.86 0.08 4.70
N ARG A 704 -38.67 -0.13 3.65
CA ARG A 704 -39.20 0.94 2.79
C ARG A 704 -40.21 1.84 3.52
N GLU A 705 -41.08 1.26 4.34
CA GLU A 705 -42.03 1.94 5.20
C GLU A 705 -41.31 2.66 6.35
N GLU A 706 -40.33 2.01 6.98
CA GLU A 706 -39.55 2.61 8.05
C GLU A 706 -38.66 3.74 7.52
N THR A 707 -38.03 3.58 6.35
CA THR A 707 -37.32 4.67 5.66
C THR A 707 -38.26 5.78 5.17
N ALA A 708 -39.47 5.47 4.72
CA ALA A 708 -40.50 6.47 4.43
C ALA A 708 -40.91 7.24 5.70
N SER A 709 -41.02 6.57 6.84
CA SER A 709 -41.24 7.21 8.14
C SER A 709 -40.06 8.10 8.56
N TRP A 710 -38.82 7.70 8.22
CA TRP A 710 -37.62 8.48 8.48
C TRP A 710 -37.58 9.77 7.66
N ARG A 711 -38.09 9.74 6.44
CA ARG A 711 -38.28 10.92 5.57
C ARG A 711 -39.39 11.86 6.08
N ARG A 712 -40.40 11.33 6.80
CA ARG A 712 -41.59 12.08 7.26
C ARG A 712 -41.43 12.78 8.62
N ARG A 713 -40.43 12.44 9.45
CA ARG A 713 -40.21 13.13 10.75
C ARG A 713 -39.62 14.54 10.54
N PRO A 714 -40.30 15.63 10.95
CA PRO A 714 -39.74 16.98 10.85
C PRO A 714 -38.54 17.15 11.79
N ARG A 715 -37.59 17.99 11.38
CA ARG A 715 -36.43 18.41 12.20
C ARG A 715 -36.91 18.80 13.60
N PRO A 716 -36.19 18.47 14.70
CA PRO A 716 -36.56 18.94 16.03
C PRO A 716 -36.61 20.47 15.99
N ARG A 717 -37.76 21.06 16.38
CA ARG A 717 -37.85 22.50 16.58
C ARG A 717 -36.78 22.88 17.59
N ALA A 718 -35.90 23.82 17.22
CA ALA A 718 -35.02 24.49 18.15
C ALA A 718 -35.86 24.95 19.34
N ARG A 719 -35.56 24.46 20.54
CA ARG A 719 -36.11 25.04 21.77
C ARG A 719 -35.63 26.48 21.82
N ALA A 720 -36.50 27.43 21.48
CA ALA A 720 -36.26 28.84 21.70
C ALA A 720 -36.00 29.04 23.19
N SER A 721 -34.79 29.49 23.53
CA SER A 721 -34.43 29.92 24.88
C SER A 721 -35.26 31.15 25.22
N ALA A 722 -36.36 30.97 25.95
CA ALA A 722 -37.03 32.06 26.62
C ALA A 722 -36.23 32.40 27.89
N ALA A 723 -35.34 33.39 27.80
CA ALA A 723 -34.78 34.05 28.98
C ALA A 723 -34.41 35.51 28.67
N ALA A 724 -35.12 36.39 29.38
CA ALA A 724 -34.76 37.74 29.83
C ALA A 724 -34.58 38.86 28.77
N SER A 725 -35.66 39.61 28.54
CA SER A 725 -35.55 41.06 28.37
C SER A 725 -35.88 41.75 29.69
N ALA A 726 -34.83 42.30 30.30
CA ALA A 726 -34.94 43.21 31.43
C ALA A 726 -35.67 44.48 30.98
N ARG A 727 -36.76 44.83 31.67
CA ARG A 727 -37.29 46.20 31.68
C ARG A 727 -37.05 46.80 33.05
N SER A 728 -36.26 47.86 33.00
CA SER A 728 -35.96 48.82 34.04
C SER A 728 -37.20 49.28 34.81
N ARG A 729 -37.12 49.22 36.14
CA ARG A 729 -37.83 50.14 37.03
C ARG A 729 -36.79 50.92 37.83
N ARG A 730 -36.78 52.23 37.62
CA ARG A 730 -36.05 53.22 38.45
C ARG A 730 -36.70 53.32 39.83
N PRO A 731 -35.96 53.76 40.86
CA PRO A 731 -36.47 53.86 42.22
C PRO A 731 -37.29 55.16 42.40
N GLY A 732 -38.33 55.04 43.22
CA GLY A 732 -39.07 56.12 43.87
C GLY A 732 -39.43 55.65 45.27
#